data_AF-W2FQZ6-F1
#
_entry.id   AF-W2FQZ6-F1
#
_cell.length_a   1.000
_cell.length_b   1.000
_cell.length_c   1.000
_cell.angle_alpha   90.00
_cell.angle_beta   90.00
_cell.angle_gamma   90.00
#
_symmetry.space_group_name_H-M   'P 1'
#
loop_
_entity.id
_entity.type
_entity.pdbx_description
1 polymer ?
#
loop_
_entity_poly.entity_id
_entity_poly.type
_entity_poly.pdbx_seq_one_letter_code
_entity_poly.pdbx_strand_id
1 'polypeptide(L)'
;MLNSRRARVLPPRQPQRLIWSRASDFVAWLGLGPNTNPEASGQQQTQPPKSRQAPTSSPSPPSRLAVKRVLRPQPPADNSFPTFQRSLESGKRKAAAHALGRFSLEIKHVPSSTQLLDAWQVVSQCRPFVVDSEKPLQVRLATAADVGDNRPWLLQIVPADAFAQLSVDISTRSMFVGSTGPDLDADVVVANEALMVGNLVKAFHQMNEHKLAVAFFEAYDRDRRVWLQEHQLRQAAKVLDDDISYADEEDEAEVEAKEKPVPIEHVTQLPRAVYSCYLRSLATLKQTKKIVRLFENDEHQLERICSTVPNLQLLLHACYSEKNGELARRAIDTITHCSPAAVIPLGCYELAIRSNLRDRKRDERELVTAIHLAKALQNDGGYTLKPDIWSGLIKVSLNMNRPDLALEVFKSYPRHCIPEYQTNFRQVLRAACRFTDSTALDMMHFCWANYGSESSNAKTLLEDRKAYHDTICLNNPDTRGLSLGDAVLASTIPVLNKEAEIELLNMMLWEMLKHRHAVPSLVQVLDIMEATRSKGGAVALRQTVRVLFEYDMKKMSPHEAVEGSLKFWGERSSVLSGQGFLVYLLLEECIERHWDDECEFLVDYLLELGVARVPVNTIVKMMGNNEIRGRFEANARIGEKLLERLSQTNRSKLRDDFYERYLMSYLRLEQFDKVSEQHTKLNLEKRYPHNEVIRTIVQDATTQ
;
A
#
# COMPACT_ATOMS: atom_id res chain seq x y z
N MET A 1 50.01 -17.96 -5.23
CA MET A 1 48.82 -18.49 -5.94
C MET A 1 47.63 -17.61 -5.62
N LEU A 2 47.22 -16.79 -6.60
CA LEU A 2 46.13 -15.81 -6.52
C LEU A 2 44.78 -16.53 -6.62
N ASN A 3 43.97 -16.48 -5.55
CA ASN A 3 42.58 -16.94 -5.61
C ASN A 3 41.68 -15.85 -6.18
N SER A 4 41.34 -16.02 -7.46
CA SER A 4 40.36 -15.26 -8.20
C SER A 4 39.01 -15.24 -7.47
N ARG A 5 38.59 -14.04 -7.04
CA ARG A 5 37.22 -13.75 -6.65
C ARG A 5 36.35 -13.86 -7.90
N ARG A 6 35.75 -15.04 -8.12
CA ARG A 6 34.63 -15.17 -9.07
C ARG A 6 33.53 -14.21 -8.63
N ALA A 7 33.25 -13.20 -9.46
CA ALA A 7 32.02 -12.45 -9.41
C ALA A 7 30.86 -13.46 -9.44
N ARG A 8 30.16 -13.61 -8.30
CA ARG A 8 28.91 -14.38 -8.27
C ARG A 8 27.92 -13.61 -9.11
N VAL A 9 27.68 -14.10 -10.32
CA VAL A 9 26.49 -13.76 -11.10
C VAL A 9 25.29 -14.04 -10.19
N LEU A 10 24.57 -12.99 -9.81
CA LEU A 10 23.36 -13.08 -9.01
C LEU A 10 22.37 -13.98 -9.77
N PRO A 11 21.79 -15.02 -9.16
CA PRO A 11 20.71 -15.75 -9.79
C PRO A 11 19.54 -14.79 -10.06
N PRO A 12 18.72 -15.05 -11.10
CA PRO A 12 17.53 -14.23 -11.37
C PRO A 12 16.70 -14.12 -10.09
N ARG A 13 16.26 -12.89 -9.75
CA ARG A 13 15.47 -12.60 -8.54
C ARG A 13 14.23 -13.49 -8.52
N GLN A 14 14.27 -14.56 -7.73
CA GLN A 14 13.11 -15.40 -7.46
C GLN A 14 12.36 -14.80 -6.26
N PRO A 15 11.02 -14.80 -6.25
CA PRO A 15 10.24 -14.30 -5.13
C PRO A 15 10.66 -15.00 -3.83
N GLN A 16 10.82 -14.23 -2.75
CA GLN A 16 11.34 -14.75 -1.46
C GLN A 16 10.54 -15.97 -0.99
N ARG A 17 9.21 -15.96 -1.18
CA ARG A 17 8.33 -17.06 -0.81
C ARG A 17 8.51 -18.33 -1.63
N LEU A 18 8.93 -18.25 -2.88
CA LEU A 18 9.23 -19.44 -3.71
C LEU A 18 10.50 -20.16 -3.25
N ILE A 19 11.46 -19.41 -2.67
CA ILE A 19 12.64 -19.98 -2.03
C ILE A 19 12.22 -20.77 -0.79
N TRP A 20 11.31 -20.20 0.01
CA TRP A 20 10.79 -20.84 1.21
C TRP A 20 9.79 -21.96 0.95
N SER A 21 9.00 -21.93 -0.12
CA SER A 21 8.14 -23.06 -0.47
C SER A 21 8.99 -24.29 -0.76
N ARG A 22 10.07 -24.14 -1.55
CA ARG A 22 11.04 -25.21 -1.82
C ARG A 22 11.82 -25.65 -0.58
N ALA A 23 12.19 -24.71 0.29
CA ALA A 23 12.84 -25.05 1.56
C ALA A 23 11.88 -25.74 2.54
N SER A 24 10.61 -25.35 2.56
CA SER A 24 9.54 -25.98 3.33
C SER A 24 9.24 -27.38 2.81
N ASP A 25 9.21 -27.57 1.49
CA ASP A 25 9.06 -28.88 0.86
C ASP A 25 10.25 -29.78 1.19
N PHE A 26 11.47 -29.22 1.25
CA PHE A 26 12.67 -29.94 1.69
C PHE A 26 12.65 -30.27 3.18
N VAL A 27 12.21 -29.35 4.05
CA VAL A 27 12.04 -29.58 5.50
C VAL A 27 10.92 -30.59 5.78
N ALA A 28 9.84 -30.56 4.99
CA ALA A 28 8.77 -31.54 5.00
C ALA A 28 9.26 -32.92 4.50
N TRP A 29 10.08 -32.95 3.45
CA TRP A 29 10.74 -34.16 2.95
C TRP A 29 11.72 -34.75 3.98
N LEU A 30 12.40 -33.90 4.76
CA LEU A 30 13.24 -34.30 5.90
C LEU A 30 12.44 -34.69 7.16
N GLY A 31 11.10 -34.64 7.13
CA GLY A 31 10.24 -35.03 8.26
C GLY A 31 10.24 -34.05 9.45
N LEU A 32 10.77 -32.84 9.28
CA LEU A 32 10.89 -31.81 10.33
C LEU A 32 9.74 -30.78 10.31
N GLY A 33 8.64 -31.10 9.62
CA GLY A 33 7.44 -30.27 9.58
C GLY A 33 6.67 -30.30 10.92
N PRO A 34 5.85 -29.27 11.22
CA PRO A 34 5.15 -29.11 12.51
C PRO A 34 4.10 -30.19 12.85
N ASN A 35 3.93 -31.21 12.00
CA ASN A 35 3.00 -32.32 12.22
C ASN A 35 3.68 -33.60 12.74
N THR A 36 4.95 -33.56 13.12
CA THR A 36 5.57 -34.67 13.88
C THR A 36 5.45 -34.42 15.38
N ASN A 37 4.23 -34.57 15.90
CA ASN A 37 4.04 -34.87 17.32
C ASN A 37 3.96 -36.38 17.50
N PRO A 38 4.69 -36.91 18.47
CA PRO A 38 4.08 -37.77 19.45
C PRO A 38 4.21 -37.19 20.86
N GLU A 39 3.10 -37.31 21.59
CA GLU A 39 2.99 -37.26 23.05
C GLU A 39 2.85 -35.90 23.74
N ALA A 40 1.56 -35.52 23.79
CA ALA A 40 0.86 -34.93 24.92
C ALA A 40 1.62 -34.92 26.27
N SER A 41 1.85 -33.73 26.79
CA SER A 41 1.76 -33.46 28.22
C SER A 41 1.26 -32.02 28.40
N GLY A 42 0.00 -31.93 28.84
CA GLY A 42 -0.65 -30.65 29.10
C GLY A 42 -0.08 -29.99 30.34
N GLN A 43 0.13 -28.68 30.25
CA GLN A 43 0.08 -27.79 31.41
C GLN A 43 -0.68 -26.52 31.04
N GLN A 44 -1.87 -26.40 31.64
CA GLN A 44 -2.68 -25.20 31.64
C GLN A 44 -1.86 -24.04 32.23
N GLN A 45 -1.60 -23.01 31.42
CA GLN A 45 -1.13 -21.72 31.92
C GLN A 45 -2.29 -21.03 32.64
N THR A 46 -2.25 -21.09 33.96
CA THR A 46 -3.05 -20.26 34.86
C THR A 46 -2.58 -18.80 34.74
N GLN A 47 -3.49 -17.90 34.39
CA GLN A 47 -3.26 -16.45 34.50
C GLN A 47 -3.12 -16.05 35.97
N PRO A 48 -2.11 -15.25 36.37
CA PRO A 48 -2.10 -14.65 37.69
C PRO A 48 -3.02 -13.40 37.73
N PRO A 49 -3.60 -13.07 38.90
CA PRO A 49 -4.63 -12.05 39.03
C PRO A 49 -4.06 -10.64 38.97
N LYS A 50 -4.87 -9.72 38.43
CA LYS A 50 -4.63 -8.27 38.46
C LYS A 50 -4.64 -7.77 39.91
N SER A 51 -3.48 -7.41 40.45
CA SER A 51 -3.39 -6.62 41.67
C SER A 51 -3.53 -5.13 41.35
N ARG A 52 -4.51 -4.49 41.98
CA ARG A 52 -4.66 -3.02 42.07
C ARG A 52 -3.43 -2.46 42.80
N GLN A 53 -2.63 -1.63 42.14
CA GLN A 53 -1.64 -0.79 42.82
C GLN A 53 -2.26 0.57 43.15
N ALA A 54 -2.24 0.89 44.44
CA ALA A 54 -2.53 2.21 45.00
C ALA A 54 -1.37 3.19 44.68
N PRO A 55 -1.62 4.51 44.68
CA PRO A 55 -0.63 5.50 44.26
C PRO A 55 0.42 5.70 45.35
N THR A 56 1.60 5.13 45.18
CA THR A 56 2.77 5.46 46.00
C THR A 56 3.54 6.61 45.36
N SER A 57 3.61 7.69 46.13
CA SER A 57 4.41 8.90 45.96
C SER A 57 5.66 8.75 45.08
N SER A 58 5.71 9.59 44.06
CA SER A 58 6.89 9.89 43.26
C SER A 58 8.09 10.26 44.14
N PRO A 59 9.26 9.63 44.00
CA PRO A 59 10.50 10.29 44.32
C PRO A 59 10.74 11.36 43.24
N SER A 60 10.99 12.57 43.72
CA SER A 60 11.44 13.73 42.96
C SER A 60 12.57 13.38 41.96
N PRO A 61 12.62 14.05 40.80
CA PRO A 61 13.55 13.73 39.73
C PRO A 61 14.99 13.97 40.18
N PRO A 62 15.95 13.08 39.90
CA PRO A 62 17.34 13.44 40.05
C PRO A 62 17.63 14.61 39.10
N SER A 63 18.15 15.66 39.73
CA SER A 63 18.46 16.97 39.20
C SER A 63 19.12 16.99 37.82
N ARG A 64 18.90 18.11 37.12
CA ARG A 64 19.50 18.50 35.83
C ARG A 64 21.03 18.71 35.92
N LEU A 65 21.77 17.68 36.32
CA LEU A 65 23.24 17.64 36.36
C LEU A 65 23.79 16.43 35.60
N ALA A 66 23.17 16.07 34.47
CA ALA A 66 23.78 15.20 33.45
C ALA A 66 24.77 16.02 32.60
N VAL A 67 25.74 16.67 33.25
CA VAL A 67 26.92 17.24 32.59
C VAL A 67 27.80 16.05 32.19
N LYS A 68 27.92 15.82 30.88
CA LYS A 68 28.98 15.03 30.21
C LYS A 68 29.65 13.93 31.07
N ARG A 69 28.95 12.83 31.36
CA ARG A 69 29.63 11.60 31.76
C ARG A 69 30.28 11.00 30.52
N VAL A 70 31.60 11.20 30.40
CA VAL A 70 32.46 10.45 29.50
C VAL A 70 32.41 8.99 29.97
N LEU A 71 31.98 8.07 29.11
CA LEU A 71 31.96 6.64 29.40
C LEU A 71 33.30 5.97 29.12
N ARG A 72 34.23 6.67 28.46
CA ARG A 72 35.57 6.15 28.25
C ARG A 72 36.27 5.90 29.60
N PRO A 73 36.79 4.68 29.84
CA PRO A 73 37.73 4.41 30.90
C PRO A 73 38.96 5.33 30.75
N GLN A 74 39.23 6.17 31.75
CA GLN A 74 40.49 6.89 31.83
C GLN A 74 41.44 6.08 32.71
N PRO A 75 42.40 5.33 32.12
CA PRO A 75 43.33 4.57 32.92
C PRO A 75 44.13 5.53 33.82
N PRO A 76 44.33 5.19 35.10
CA PRO A 76 45.25 5.92 35.97
C PRO A 76 46.65 5.99 35.33
N ALA A 77 47.42 7.05 35.60
CA ALA A 77 48.75 7.25 35.04
C ALA A 77 49.70 6.06 35.32
N ASP A 78 49.48 5.34 36.43
CA ASP A 78 50.30 4.21 36.88
C ASP A 78 49.81 2.84 36.35
N ASN A 79 48.91 2.80 35.37
CA ASN A 79 48.28 1.55 34.93
C ASN A 79 49.06 0.85 33.81
N SER A 80 49.56 -0.36 34.07
CA SER A 80 50.16 -1.22 33.03
C SER A 80 49.12 -2.11 32.36
N PHE A 81 49.10 -2.14 31.03
CA PHE A 81 48.25 -3.07 30.28
C PHE A 81 48.93 -4.46 30.13
N PRO A 82 48.17 -5.57 30.23
CA PRO A 82 48.74 -6.91 30.10
C PRO A 82 49.33 -7.17 28.71
N THR A 83 50.43 -7.91 28.67
CA THR A 83 51.06 -8.33 27.41
C THR A 83 50.36 -9.58 26.87
N PHE A 84 50.11 -9.62 25.56
CA PHE A 84 49.44 -10.76 24.94
C PHE A 84 50.27 -12.04 25.02
N GLN A 85 49.68 -13.11 25.57
CA GLN A 85 50.33 -14.42 25.62
C GLN A 85 50.12 -15.17 24.29
N ARG A 86 51.16 -15.22 23.45
CA ARG A 86 51.13 -15.84 22.10
C ARG A 86 50.91 -17.36 22.12
N SER A 87 51.37 -18.05 23.16
CA SER A 87 51.29 -19.51 23.30
C SER A 87 50.45 -19.89 24.53
N LEU A 88 49.17 -20.17 24.31
CA LEU A 88 48.26 -20.61 25.38
C LEU A 88 47.66 -21.99 25.07
N GLU A 89 47.59 -22.86 26.07
CA GLU A 89 46.91 -24.15 25.96
C GLU A 89 45.43 -23.98 25.57
N SER A 90 44.91 -24.90 24.75
CA SER A 90 43.51 -24.88 24.31
C SER A 90 42.52 -24.95 25.48
N GLY A 91 42.88 -25.67 26.56
CA GLY A 91 42.10 -25.76 27.79
C GLY A 91 41.97 -24.41 28.51
N LYS A 92 43.09 -23.71 28.74
CA LYS A 92 43.11 -22.37 29.35
C LYS A 92 42.32 -21.34 28.52
N ARG A 93 42.41 -21.39 27.18
CA ARG A 93 41.62 -20.50 26.31
C ARG A 93 40.11 -20.71 26.46
N LYS A 94 39.67 -21.97 26.54
CA LYS A 94 38.25 -22.30 26.78
C LYS A 94 37.79 -21.84 28.17
N ALA A 95 38.63 -22.02 29.19
CA ALA A 95 38.33 -21.58 30.56
C ALA A 95 38.20 -20.05 30.67
N ALA A 96 39.11 -19.30 30.05
CA ALA A 96 39.04 -17.84 29.96
C ALA A 96 37.76 -17.34 29.25
N ALA A 97 37.41 -17.96 28.12
CA ALA A 97 36.17 -17.64 27.40
C ALA A 97 34.92 -17.98 28.22
N HIS A 98 34.94 -19.09 28.97
CA HIS A 98 33.87 -19.47 29.88
C HIS A 98 33.72 -18.49 31.06
N ALA A 99 34.83 -18.00 31.62
CA ALA A 99 34.81 -16.99 32.68
C ALA A 99 34.18 -15.67 32.20
N LEU A 100 34.58 -15.17 31.04
CA LEU A 100 33.98 -13.98 30.43
C LEU A 100 32.49 -14.21 30.08
N GLY A 101 32.14 -15.42 29.62
CA GLY A 101 30.78 -15.83 29.35
C GLY A 101 29.91 -15.83 30.61
N ARG A 102 30.44 -16.36 31.72
CA ARG A 102 29.78 -16.37 33.03
C ARG A 102 29.52 -14.95 33.53
N PHE A 103 30.53 -14.08 33.49
CA PHE A 103 30.35 -12.66 33.85
C PHE A 103 29.28 -11.97 32.99
N SER A 104 29.30 -12.22 31.68
CA SER A 104 28.29 -11.68 30.75
C SER A 104 26.88 -12.20 31.03
N LEU A 105 26.74 -13.39 31.61
CA LEU A 105 25.46 -13.95 32.05
C LEU A 105 25.03 -13.34 33.39
N GLU A 106 25.96 -13.18 34.33
CA GLU A 106 25.67 -12.60 35.64
C GLU A 106 25.20 -11.14 35.52
N ILE A 107 25.85 -10.32 34.67
CA ILE A 107 25.41 -8.95 34.34
C ILE A 107 23.96 -8.90 33.82
N LYS A 108 23.54 -9.89 33.01
CA LYS A 108 22.19 -9.90 32.41
C LYS A 108 21.08 -10.18 33.42
N HIS A 109 21.40 -10.83 34.56
CA HIS A 109 20.41 -11.28 35.54
C HIS A 109 20.50 -10.48 36.86
N VAL A 110 21.15 -9.31 36.84
CA VAL A 110 21.24 -8.43 38.02
C VAL A 110 19.86 -7.82 38.31
N PRO A 111 19.42 -7.81 39.59
CA PRO A 111 18.09 -7.33 39.95
C PRO A 111 17.96 -5.80 40.04
N SER A 112 19.08 -5.07 40.15
CA SER A 112 19.10 -3.62 40.32
C SER A 112 20.12 -2.94 39.40
N SER A 113 19.73 -1.79 38.85
CA SER A 113 20.60 -0.94 38.04
C SER A 113 21.69 -0.23 38.82
N THR A 114 21.49 0.01 40.12
CA THR A 114 22.54 0.56 40.99
C THR A 114 23.76 -0.35 41.04
N GLN A 115 23.54 -1.66 41.18
CA GLN A 115 24.61 -2.67 41.20
C GLN A 115 25.40 -2.70 39.88
N LEU A 116 24.73 -2.51 38.74
CA LEU A 116 25.40 -2.43 37.44
C LEU A 116 26.23 -1.14 37.29
N LEU A 117 25.74 -0.02 37.81
CA LEU A 117 26.46 1.25 37.80
C LEU A 117 27.67 1.21 38.73
N ASP A 118 27.55 0.59 39.90
CA ASP A 118 28.66 0.39 40.85
C ASP A 118 29.71 -0.56 40.26
N ALA A 119 29.28 -1.66 39.64
CA ALA A 119 30.17 -2.55 38.89
C ALA A 119 30.89 -1.80 37.77
N TRP A 120 30.19 -0.95 37.01
CA TRP A 120 30.82 -0.14 35.97
C TRP A 120 31.90 0.82 36.50
N GLN A 121 31.70 1.43 37.68
CA GLN A 121 32.70 2.33 38.29
C GLN A 121 34.02 1.63 38.61
N VAL A 122 33.98 0.36 39.00
CA VAL A 122 35.18 -0.45 39.26
C VAL A 122 35.81 -0.87 37.95
N VAL A 123 34.99 -1.37 37.03
CA VAL A 123 35.39 -1.91 35.74
C VAL A 123 35.98 -0.85 34.80
N SER A 124 35.50 0.39 34.88
CA SER A 124 36.01 1.54 34.10
C SER A 124 37.37 2.07 34.56
N GLN A 125 37.98 1.50 35.61
CA GLN A 125 39.32 1.87 36.06
C GLN A 125 40.43 1.16 35.27
N CYS A 126 40.07 0.24 34.36
CA CYS A 126 41.02 -0.53 33.54
C CYS A 126 42.08 -1.32 34.33
N ARG A 127 41.80 -1.65 35.59
CA ARG A 127 42.64 -2.50 36.44
C ARG A 127 42.06 -3.93 36.50
N PRO A 128 42.88 -4.96 36.78
CA PRO A 128 42.38 -6.32 37.01
C PRO A 128 41.33 -6.33 38.13
N PHE A 129 40.22 -7.01 37.90
CA PHE A 129 39.10 -7.14 38.81
C PHE A 129 38.60 -8.59 38.88
N VAL A 130 37.91 -8.90 39.98
CA VAL A 130 37.29 -10.20 40.24
C VAL A 130 35.79 -10.01 40.43
N VAL A 131 35.03 -11.02 39.99
CA VAL A 131 33.60 -11.12 40.22
C VAL A 131 33.41 -12.09 41.37
N ASP A 132 32.90 -11.60 42.51
CA ASP A 132 32.68 -12.45 43.67
C ASP A 132 31.60 -13.49 43.37
N SER A 133 31.80 -14.72 43.84
CA SER A 133 30.92 -15.85 43.53
C SER A 133 29.58 -15.82 44.29
N GLU A 134 29.45 -14.95 45.28
CA GLU A 134 28.26 -14.78 46.12
C GLU A 134 27.28 -13.78 45.50
N LYS A 135 25.97 -14.04 45.64
CA LYS A 135 24.91 -13.11 45.17
C LYS A 135 24.57 -12.12 46.30
N PRO A 136 24.31 -10.83 46.01
CA PRO A 136 24.20 -10.18 44.68
C PRO A 136 25.55 -9.88 44.01
N LEU A 137 25.54 -9.61 42.69
CA LEU A 137 26.74 -9.30 41.90
C LEU A 137 27.58 -8.21 42.58
N GLN A 138 28.80 -8.56 43.00
CA GLN A 138 29.81 -7.63 43.49
C GLN A 138 31.07 -7.75 42.64
N VAL A 139 31.56 -6.60 42.18
CA VAL A 139 32.79 -6.50 41.41
C VAL A 139 33.76 -5.64 42.21
N ARG A 140 34.96 -6.17 42.47
CA ARG A 140 36.02 -5.49 43.22
C ARG A 140 37.35 -5.62 42.48
N LEU A 141 38.26 -4.69 42.74
CA LEU A 141 39.62 -4.76 42.22
C LEU A 141 40.32 -6.02 42.76
N ALA A 142 41.14 -6.64 41.92
CA ALA A 142 41.91 -7.81 42.27
C ALA A 142 43.01 -7.44 43.29
N THR A 143 43.22 -8.31 44.25
CA THR A 143 44.30 -8.21 45.24
C THR A 143 45.28 -9.38 45.06
N ALA A 144 46.47 -9.30 45.68
CA ALA A 144 47.46 -10.39 45.62
C ALA A 144 46.92 -11.75 46.12
N ALA A 145 45.88 -11.73 46.96
CA ALA A 145 45.20 -12.95 47.38
C ALA A 145 44.50 -13.64 46.21
N ASP A 146 44.00 -12.93 45.20
CA ASP A 146 43.14 -13.48 44.15
C ASP A 146 43.89 -14.29 43.07
N VAL A 147 45.22 -14.40 43.16
CA VAL A 147 46.08 -15.13 42.23
C VAL A 147 46.26 -16.60 42.67
N GLY A 148 45.95 -17.56 41.79
CA GLY A 148 46.23 -19.00 42.00
C GLY A 148 45.31 -19.94 41.20
N ASP A 149 45.73 -21.21 41.01
CA ASP A 149 45.08 -22.17 40.09
C ASP A 149 43.62 -22.56 40.45
N ASN A 150 43.22 -22.41 41.71
CA ASN A 150 41.87 -22.73 42.21
C ASN A 150 40.94 -21.50 42.34
N ARG A 151 41.35 -20.33 41.85
CA ARG A 151 40.63 -19.06 42.02
C ARG A 151 39.93 -18.60 40.74
N PRO A 152 38.89 -17.75 40.84
CA PRO A 152 38.23 -17.20 39.66
C PRO A 152 39.21 -16.44 38.76
N TRP A 153 38.99 -16.52 37.44
CA TRP A 153 39.80 -15.79 36.46
C TRP A 153 39.73 -14.28 36.69
N LEU A 154 40.90 -13.63 36.67
CA LEU A 154 41.01 -12.18 36.68
C LEU A 154 40.51 -11.61 35.34
N LEU A 155 39.72 -10.53 35.39
CA LEU A 155 39.20 -9.83 34.22
C LEU A 155 39.75 -8.40 34.19
N GLN A 156 40.04 -7.87 33.00
CA GLN A 156 40.46 -6.47 32.84
C GLN A 156 39.86 -5.89 31.55
N ILE A 157 39.32 -4.67 31.63
CA ILE A 157 38.96 -3.90 30.44
C ILE A 157 40.14 -3.05 30.01
N VAL A 158 40.36 -2.97 28.69
CA VAL A 158 41.32 -2.04 28.08
C VAL A 158 40.57 -1.06 27.17
N PRO A 159 40.96 0.23 27.15
CA PRO A 159 40.41 1.22 26.21
C PRO A 159 40.62 0.77 24.77
N ALA A 160 39.72 1.14 23.86
CA ALA A 160 39.73 0.54 22.52
C ALA A 160 40.97 0.85 21.67
N ASP A 161 41.65 1.97 21.88
CA ASP A 161 42.92 2.30 21.23
C ASP A 161 44.05 1.38 21.68
N ALA A 162 44.23 1.21 22.99
CA ALA A 162 45.20 0.28 23.55
C ALA A 162 44.85 -1.17 23.18
N PHE A 163 43.56 -1.54 23.20
CA PHE A 163 43.13 -2.88 22.78
C PHE A 163 43.42 -3.12 21.30
N ALA A 164 43.18 -2.14 20.43
CA ALA A 164 43.43 -2.26 19.00
C ALA A 164 44.94 -2.42 18.71
N GLN A 165 45.81 -1.69 19.42
CA GLN A 165 47.27 -1.86 19.33
C GLN A 165 47.74 -3.24 19.83
N LEU A 166 47.21 -3.69 20.98
CA LEU A 166 47.55 -4.99 21.55
C LEU A 166 47.02 -6.17 20.71
N SER A 167 46.06 -5.94 19.82
CA SER A 167 45.41 -6.96 18.99
C SER A 167 45.73 -6.91 17.49
N VAL A 168 46.68 -6.08 17.05
CA VAL A 168 47.04 -5.89 15.62
C VAL A 168 47.34 -7.22 14.90
N ASP A 169 48.02 -8.15 15.56
CA ASP A 169 48.42 -9.46 14.99
C ASP A 169 47.44 -10.60 15.29
N ILE A 170 46.30 -10.29 15.93
CA ILE A 170 45.36 -11.28 16.44
C ILE A 170 44.01 -11.15 15.73
N SER A 171 43.44 -12.27 15.29
CA SER A 171 42.10 -12.29 14.66
C SER A 171 40.94 -12.14 15.65
N THR A 172 41.21 -12.00 16.96
CA THR A 172 40.20 -11.96 18.03
C THR A 172 39.65 -10.56 18.25
N ARG A 173 38.33 -10.41 18.09
CA ARG A 173 37.65 -9.10 18.06
C ARG A 173 37.21 -8.55 19.43
N SER A 174 37.21 -9.36 20.47
CA SER A 174 36.50 -9.02 21.72
C SER A 174 37.24 -9.33 23.01
N MET A 175 38.20 -10.27 22.99
CA MET A 175 39.01 -10.63 24.15
C MET A 175 40.32 -11.31 23.76
N PHE A 176 41.30 -11.28 24.65
CA PHE A 176 42.49 -12.12 24.63
C PHE A 176 42.93 -12.45 26.07
N VAL A 177 43.87 -13.39 26.22
CA VAL A 177 44.50 -13.68 27.53
C VAL A 177 45.85 -12.98 27.57
N GLY A 178 46.07 -12.17 28.59
CA GLY A 178 47.31 -11.45 28.81
C GLY A 178 47.98 -11.82 30.12
N SER A 179 49.29 -11.60 30.20
CA SER A 179 50.07 -11.71 31.43
C SER A 179 50.15 -10.33 32.07
N THR A 180 49.79 -10.21 33.35
CA THR A 180 50.19 -9.02 34.13
C THR A 180 51.69 -9.06 34.41
N GLY A 181 52.31 -7.88 34.56
CA GLY A 181 53.75 -7.73 34.76
C GLY A 181 54.28 -8.34 36.06
N PRO A 182 55.58 -8.17 36.38
CA PRO A 182 56.28 -8.89 37.45
C PRO A 182 55.69 -8.71 38.86
N ASP A 183 54.84 -7.72 39.10
CA ASP A 183 54.23 -7.45 40.41
C ASP A 183 53.04 -8.36 40.75
N LEU A 184 52.38 -8.93 39.73
CA LEU A 184 51.27 -9.89 39.84
C LEU A 184 51.41 -10.84 38.63
N ASP A 185 52.21 -11.89 38.73
CA ASP A 185 52.38 -12.87 37.64
C ASP A 185 51.12 -13.75 37.51
N ALA A 186 50.11 -13.25 36.79
CA ALA A 186 48.79 -13.88 36.69
C ALA A 186 48.22 -13.81 35.26
N ASP A 187 47.54 -14.88 34.85
CA ASP A 187 46.79 -14.93 33.59
C ASP A 187 45.50 -14.08 33.73
N VAL A 188 45.39 -12.99 32.97
CA VAL A 188 44.24 -12.07 32.98
C VAL A 188 43.47 -12.15 31.67
N VAL A 189 42.15 -12.23 31.78
CA VAL A 189 41.24 -12.13 30.64
C VAL A 189 41.03 -10.65 30.29
N VAL A 190 41.66 -10.22 29.20
CA VAL A 190 41.52 -8.85 28.69
C VAL A 190 40.34 -8.77 27.74
N ALA A 191 39.39 -7.89 28.03
CA ALA A 191 38.21 -7.65 27.22
C ALA A 191 38.16 -6.21 26.68
N ASN A 192 37.58 -6.07 25.50
CA ASN A 192 37.33 -4.78 24.87
C ASN A 192 36.19 -4.03 25.60
N GLU A 193 36.37 -2.73 25.84
CA GLU A 193 35.35 -1.85 26.45
C GLU A 193 33.99 -1.92 25.74
N ALA A 194 33.97 -2.03 24.40
CA ALA A 194 32.75 -2.09 23.60
C ALA A 194 31.86 -3.29 23.97
N LEU A 195 32.48 -4.42 24.33
CA LEU A 195 31.79 -5.64 24.75
C LEU A 195 31.05 -5.40 26.08
N MET A 196 31.70 -4.71 27.02
CA MET A 196 31.22 -4.52 28.38
C MET A 196 30.12 -3.46 28.46
N VAL A 197 30.31 -2.34 27.76
CA VAL A 197 29.24 -1.36 27.53
C VAL A 197 28.04 -2.04 26.84
N GLY A 198 28.30 -2.90 25.85
CA GLY A 198 27.25 -3.66 25.17
C GLY A 198 26.46 -4.59 26.08
N ASN A 199 27.11 -5.23 27.06
CA ASN A 199 26.45 -6.08 28.06
C ASN A 199 25.59 -5.24 29.03
N LEU A 200 26.08 -4.09 29.48
CA LEU A 200 25.31 -3.17 30.34
C LEU A 200 24.06 -2.64 29.64
N VAL A 201 24.17 -2.18 28.39
CA VAL A 201 23.00 -1.71 27.60
C VAL A 201 21.94 -2.81 27.46
N LYS A 202 22.36 -4.06 27.24
CA LYS A 202 21.44 -5.21 27.18
C LYS A 202 20.77 -5.47 28.52
N ALA A 203 21.51 -5.41 29.62
CA ALA A 203 20.98 -5.62 30.97
C ALA A 203 19.95 -4.52 31.34
N PHE A 204 20.28 -3.23 31.14
CA PHE A 204 19.33 -2.13 31.36
C PHE A 204 18.05 -2.29 30.53
N HIS A 205 18.17 -2.76 29.28
CA HIS A 205 17.02 -3.06 28.45
C HIS A 205 16.15 -4.20 29.01
N GLN A 206 16.77 -5.28 29.51
CA GLN A 206 16.07 -6.42 30.11
C GLN A 206 15.38 -6.06 31.42
N MET A 207 15.92 -5.09 32.17
CA MET A 207 15.31 -4.54 33.39
C MET A 207 14.19 -3.52 33.12
N ASN A 208 13.79 -3.30 31.86
CA ASN A 208 12.84 -2.26 31.42
C ASN A 208 13.27 -0.80 31.73
N GLU A 209 14.55 -0.57 32.01
CA GLU A 209 15.11 0.76 32.25
C GLU A 209 15.57 1.42 30.94
N HIS A 210 14.61 1.62 30.04
CA HIS A 210 14.87 2.09 28.68
C HIS A 210 15.62 3.43 28.61
N LYS A 211 15.41 4.32 29.59
CA LYS A 211 16.12 5.62 29.67
C LYS A 211 17.62 5.43 29.92
N LEU A 212 17.99 4.51 30.81
CA LEU A 212 19.39 4.23 31.13
C LEU A 212 20.08 3.49 29.98
N ALA A 213 19.40 2.51 29.37
CA ALA A 213 19.91 1.83 28.18
C ALA A 213 20.22 2.81 27.03
N VAL A 214 19.32 3.77 26.76
CA VAL A 214 19.52 4.81 25.74
C VAL A 214 20.65 5.76 26.12
N ALA A 215 20.69 6.23 27.37
CA ALA A 215 21.73 7.16 27.82
C ALA A 215 23.14 6.55 27.75
N PHE A 216 23.30 5.29 28.17
CA PHE A 216 24.58 4.59 28.09
C PHE A 216 25.03 4.39 26.63
N PHE A 217 24.11 3.96 25.77
CA PHE A 217 24.39 3.79 24.35
C PHE A 217 24.82 5.12 23.69
N GLU A 218 24.04 6.19 23.90
CA GLU A 218 24.31 7.51 23.29
C GLU A 218 25.56 8.18 23.85
N ALA A 219 25.91 7.94 25.12
CA ALA A 219 27.16 8.43 25.67
C ALA A 219 28.37 7.74 25.03
N TYR A 220 28.35 6.40 24.92
CA TYR A 220 29.44 5.66 24.29
C TYR A 220 29.57 5.97 22.79
N ASP A 221 28.45 6.06 22.06
CA ASP A 221 28.48 6.37 20.63
C ASP A 221 29.00 7.79 20.33
N ARG A 222 28.72 8.76 21.22
CA ARG A 222 29.30 10.11 21.12
C ARG A 222 30.81 10.08 21.36
N ASP A 223 31.25 9.42 22.43
CA ASP A 223 32.68 9.30 22.77
C ASP A 223 33.44 8.59 21.63
N ARG A 224 32.86 7.52 21.09
CA ARG A 224 33.40 6.79 19.92
C ARG A 224 33.58 7.70 18.70
N ARG A 225 32.59 8.55 18.38
CA ARG A 225 32.67 9.46 17.21
C ARG A 225 33.77 10.49 17.36
N VAL A 226 33.87 11.12 18.54
CA VAL A 226 34.96 12.06 18.84
C VAL A 226 36.31 11.37 18.71
N TRP A 227 36.44 10.15 19.22
CA TRP A 227 37.67 9.38 19.11
C TRP A 227 38.05 9.02 17.68
N LEU A 228 37.11 8.56 16.86
CA LEU A 228 37.40 8.27 15.45
C LEU A 228 37.87 9.52 14.71
N GLN A 229 37.31 10.69 15.03
CA GLN A 229 37.76 11.96 14.47
C GLN A 229 39.17 12.32 14.95
N GLU A 230 39.45 12.24 16.26
CA GLU A 230 40.79 12.49 16.81
C GLU A 230 41.83 11.53 16.23
N HIS A 231 41.48 10.26 16.08
CA HIS A 231 42.36 9.24 15.52
C HIS A 231 42.63 9.50 14.04
N GLN A 232 41.59 9.82 13.25
CA GLN A 232 41.74 10.20 11.84
C GLN A 232 42.63 11.45 11.70
N LEU A 233 42.48 12.45 12.58
CA LEU A 233 43.33 13.65 12.61
C LEU A 233 44.79 13.32 12.97
N ARG A 234 45.02 12.44 13.96
CA ARG A 234 46.37 12.00 14.34
C ARG A 234 47.04 11.18 13.23
N GLN A 235 46.29 10.32 12.55
CA GLN A 235 46.80 9.60 11.38
C GLN A 235 47.10 10.54 10.22
N ALA A 236 46.23 11.52 9.94
CA ALA A 236 46.47 12.51 8.89
C ALA A 236 47.68 13.41 9.21
N ALA A 237 47.91 13.75 10.49
CA ALA A 237 49.08 14.51 10.93
C ALA A 237 50.39 13.70 10.78
N LYS A 238 50.37 12.39 11.02
CA LYS A 238 51.54 11.52 10.81
C LYS A 238 51.94 11.37 9.33
N VAL A 239 51.04 11.60 8.38
CA VAL A 239 51.29 11.43 6.93
C VAL A 239 51.94 12.67 6.29
N LEU A 240 52.00 13.81 6.98
CA LEU A 240 52.52 15.07 6.43
C LEU A 240 54.02 15.32 6.66
N ASP A 241 54.68 14.52 7.50
CA ASP A 241 56.10 14.73 7.86
C ASP A 241 57.09 13.85 7.06
N ASP A 242 56.63 12.98 6.14
CA ASP A 242 57.49 12.06 5.36
C ASP A 242 57.97 12.62 4.01
N ASP A 243 57.55 13.83 3.60
CA ASP A 243 58.06 14.51 2.40
C ASP A 243 58.85 15.75 2.83
N ILE A 244 60.11 15.57 3.26
CA ILE A 244 61.31 16.38 2.94
C ILE A 244 62.50 15.78 3.73
N SER A 245 63.27 14.91 3.08
CA SER A 245 64.73 14.89 3.29
C SER A 245 65.41 14.38 2.02
N TYR A 246 66.05 15.30 1.31
CA TYR A 246 67.06 14.98 0.31
C TYR A 246 68.40 14.71 1.01
N ALA A 247 69.15 13.74 0.48
CA ALA A 247 70.58 13.44 0.63
C ALA A 247 70.99 12.33 1.62
N ASP A 248 71.30 11.18 1.01
CA ASP A 248 72.49 10.32 1.18
C ASP A 248 73.15 10.21 2.55
N GLU A 249 73.13 9.00 3.14
CA GLU A 249 74.31 8.15 3.35
C GLU A 249 73.91 6.75 3.87
N GLU A 250 74.66 5.73 3.44
CA GLU A 250 74.50 4.30 3.71
C GLU A 250 74.86 3.95 5.16
N ASP A 251 74.00 3.21 5.90
CA ASP A 251 74.34 1.91 6.51
C ASP A 251 73.25 1.36 7.46
N GLU A 252 72.98 0.07 7.27
CA GLU A 252 72.50 -0.97 8.18
C GLU A 252 71.25 -0.77 9.08
N ALA A 253 70.16 -1.39 8.63
CA ALA A 253 69.27 -2.26 9.39
C ALA A 253 68.40 -1.67 10.53
N GLU A 254 67.38 -0.89 10.17
CA GLU A 254 66.06 -1.03 10.78
C GLU A 254 64.99 -1.06 9.68
N VAL A 255 64.36 -2.22 9.51
CA VAL A 255 63.14 -2.32 8.72
C VAL A 255 62.09 -1.49 9.45
N GLU A 256 61.89 -0.24 9.03
CA GLU A 256 60.70 0.53 9.35
C GLU A 256 59.49 -0.31 8.92
N ALA A 257 58.95 -1.01 9.92
CA ALA A 257 57.75 -1.79 9.77
C ALA A 257 56.65 -0.80 9.39
N LYS A 258 56.29 -0.76 8.10
CA LYS A 258 55.08 -0.11 7.59
C LYS A 258 53.94 -0.43 8.57
N GLU A 259 53.60 0.51 9.45
CA GLU A 259 52.56 0.36 10.46
C GLU A 259 51.28 0.00 9.70
N LYS A 260 50.86 -1.26 9.77
CA LYS A 260 49.58 -1.66 9.16
C LYS A 260 48.49 -0.80 9.80
N PRO A 261 47.60 -0.18 9.01
CA PRO A 261 46.55 0.68 9.55
C PRO A 261 45.72 -0.13 10.55
N VAL A 262 45.78 0.27 11.82
CA VAL A 262 45.10 -0.44 12.91
C VAL A 262 43.58 -0.38 12.65
N PRO A 263 42.85 -1.51 12.61
CA PRO A 263 41.41 -1.58 12.32
C PRO A 263 40.55 -1.12 13.53
N ILE A 264 40.81 0.09 14.00
CA ILE A 264 40.28 0.77 15.18
C ILE A 264 38.76 0.95 15.11
N GLU A 265 38.22 1.17 13.92
CA GLU A 265 36.77 1.30 13.69
C GLU A 265 35.99 0.02 14.02
N HIS A 266 36.56 -1.14 13.73
CA HIS A 266 35.93 -2.44 13.96
C HIS A 266 35.98 -2.85 15.43
N VAL A 267 37.03 -2.45 16.17
CA VAL A 267 37.19 -2.74 17.59
C VAL A 267 36.18 -1.95 18.43
N THR A 268 35.95 -0.68 18.13
CA THR A 268 35.01 0.15 18.92
C THR A 268 33.54 -0.05 18.60
N GLN A 269 33.22 -0.73 17.50
CA GLN A 269 31.85 -0.82 17.02
C GLN A 269 31.01 -1.74 17.92
N LEU A 270 29.92 -1.21 18.48
CA LEU A 270 29.01 -2.03 19.29
C LEU A 270 28.39 -3.17 18.44
N PRO A 271 28.17 -4.37 19.01
CA PRO A 271 27.52 -5.47 18.31
C PRO A 271 26.09 -5.14 17.87
N ARG A 272 25.64 -5.72 16.75
CA ARG A 272 24.26 -5.54 16.22
C ARG A 272 23.16 -5.77 17.27
N ALA A 273 23.34 -6.77 18.14
CA ALA A 273 22.39 -7.07 19.21
C ALA A 273 22.21 -5.91 20.21
N VAL A 274 23.24 -5.09 20.44
CA VAL A 274 23.16 -3.91 21.30
C VAL A 274 22.36 -2.81 20.59
N TYR A 275 22.60 -2.58 19.30
CA TYR A 275 21.79 -1.69 18.47
C TYR A 275 20.31 -2.11 18.45
N SER A 276 20.00 -3.41 18.37
CA SER A 276 18.62 -3.90 18.51
C SER A 276 17.97 -3.53 19.85
N CYS A 277 18.68 -3.68 20.96
CA CYS A 277 18.19 -3.27 22.29
C CYS A 277 18.00 -1.75 22.38
N TYR A 278 18.90 -0.97 21.79
CA TYR A 278 18.80 0.48 21.69
C TYR A 278 17.56 0.91 20.89
N LEU A 279 17.37 0.36 19.68
CA LEU A 279 16.20 0.63 18.84
C LEU A 279 14.89 0.27 19.54
N ARG A 280 14.82 -0.89 20.20
CA ARG A 280 13.65 -1.29 20.99
C ARG A 280 13.39 -0.33 22.14
N SER A 281 14.43 0.09 22.85
CA SER A 281 14.30 1.04 23.96
C SER A 281 13.84 2.42 23.47
N LEU A 282 14.36 2.91 22.34
CA LEU A 282 13.87 4.13 21.69
C LEU A 282 12.40 4.01 21.26
N ALA A 283 12.00 2.86 20.72
CA ALA A 283 10.63 2.60 20.32
C ALA A 283 9.67 2.61 21.52
N THR A 284 10.04 1.97 22.64
CA THR A 284 9.26 2.02 23.89
C THR A 284 9.15 3.43 24.44
N LEU A 285 10.22 4.24 24.33
CA LEU A 285 10.22 5.65 24.72
C LEU A 285 9.54 6.58 23.69
N LYS A 286 8.99 6.03 22.58
CA LYS A 286 8.36 6.77 21.48
C LYS A 286 9.26 7.85 20.85
N GLN A 287 10.59 7.63 20.84
CA GLN A 287 11.57 8.56 20.27
C GLN A 287 11.80 8.28 18.77
N THR A 288 10.73 8.31 17.97
CA THR A 288 10.73 7.96 16.54
C THR A 288 11.70 8.82 15.70
N LYS A 289 11.80 10.12 15.99
CA LYS A 289 12.78 11.02 15.34
C LYS A 289 14.23 10.56 15.48
N LYS A 290 14.60 10.02 16.64
CA LYS A 290 15.98 9.55 16.88
C LYS A 290 16.27 8.27 16.11
N ILE A 291 15.28 7.39 15.98
CA ILE A 291 15.39 6.16 15.18
C ILE A 291 15.66 6.51 13.71
N VAL A 292 14.88 7.43 13.14
CA VAL A 292 15.03 7.84 11.74
C VAL A 292 16.40 8.50 11.49
N ARG A 293 16.81 9.46 12.35
CA ARG A 293 18.10 10.16 12.23
C ARG A 293 19.33 9.24 12.28
N LEU A 294 19.22 8.09 12.93
CA LEU A 294 20.31 7.12 12.99
C LEU A 294 20.68 6.57 11.60
N PHE A 295 19.71 6.52 10.67
CA PHE A 295 19.87 5.86 9.37
C PHE A 295 19.75 6.81 8.17
N GLU A 296 19.29 8.05 8.36
CA GLU A 296 19.08 9.00 7.24
C GLU A 296 20.32 9.19 6.36
N ASN A 297 21.51 9.25 6.97
CA ASN A 297 22.77 9.57 6.29
C ASN A 297 23.81 8.45 6.36
N ASP A 298 23.47 7.26 6.89
CA ASP A 298 24.45 6.18 7.12
C ASP A 298 23.94 4.85 6.54
N GLU A 299 24.29 4.59 5.29
CA GLU A 299 23.88 3.39 4.55
C GLU A 299 24.53 2.13 5.13
N HIS A 300 25.77 2.21 5.60
CA HIS A 300 26.47 1.08 6.21
C HIS A 300 25.79 0.61 7.50
N GLN A 301 25.27 1.54 8.32
CA GLN A 301 24.49 1.17 9.51
C GLN A 301 23.13 0.56 9.13
N LEU A 302 22.50 1.05 8.06
CA LEU A 302 21.26 0.48 7.54
C LEU A 302 21.46 -0.98 7.11
N GLU A 303 22.49 -1.27 6.31
CA GLU A 303 22.86 -2.63 5.88
C GLU A 303 23.13 -3.55 7.07
N ARG A 304 23.93 -3.08 8.02
CA ARG A 304 24.36 -3.88 9.17
C ARG A 304 23.21 -4.19 10.12
N ILE A 305 22.40 -3.19 10.48
CA ILE A 305 21.39 -3.30 11.55
C ILE A 305 20.04 -3.77 11.01
N CYS A 306 19.60 -3.24 9.86
CA CYS A 306 18.30 -3.55 9.27
C CYS A 306 18.31 -4.77 8.34
N SER A 307 19.41 -5.54 8.32
CA SER A 307 19.48 -6.90 7.75
C SER A 307 18.53 -7.92 8.44
N THR A 308 17.81 -7.54 9.49
CA THR A 308 16.86 -8.41 10.20
C THR A 308 15.47 -7.79 10.25
N VAL A 309 14.46 -8.63 10.03
CA VAL A 309 13.04 -8.24 10.00
C VAL A 309 12.59 -7.48 11.27
N PRO A 310 12.95 -7.88 12.51
CA PRO A 310 12.50 -7.15 13.70
C PRO A 310 13.04 -5.72 13.79
N ASN A 311 14.30 -5.49 13.38
CA ASN A 311 14.87 -4.15 13.37
C ASN A 311 14.28 -3.30 12.24
N LEU A 312 14.08 -3.90 11.07
CA LEU A 312 13.40 -3.27 9.94
C LEU A 312 11.99 -2.80 10.33
N GLN A 313 11.20 -3.65 11.00
CA GLN A 313 9.84 -3.30 11.42
C GLN A 313 9.82 -2.07 12.34
N LEU A 314 10.76 -1.97 13.30
CA LEU A 314 10.87 -0.81 14.19
C LEU A 314 11.22 0.47 13.41
N LEU A 315 12.15 0.37 12.45
CA LEU A 315 12.51 1.50 11.59
C LEU A 315 11.30 1.95 10.75
N LEU A 316 10.57 1.02 10.12
CA LEU A 316 9.42 1.35 9.28
C LEU A 316 8.27 1.98 10.08
N HIS A 317 8.05 1.56 11.32
CA HIS A 317 7.10 2.25 12.22
C HIS A 317 7.55 3.70 12.54
N ALA A 318 8.85 3.93 12.72
CA ALA A 318 9.38 5.26 12.92
C ALA A 318 9.25 6.12 11.64
N CYS A 319 9.59 5.57 10.47
CA CYS A 319 9.40 6.21 9.17
C CYS A 319 7.93 6.57 8.91
N TYR A 320 7.00 5.68 9.25
CA TYR A 320 5.56 5.96 9.16
C TYR A 320 5.09 7.11 10.06
N SER A 321 5.70 7.24 11.24
CA SER A 321 5.38 8.29 12.21
C SER A 321 5.95 9.64 11.79
N GLU A 322 7.20 9.65 11.32
CA GLU A 322 7.91 10.87 10.87
C GLU A 322 7.67 11.21 9.39
N LYS A 323 6.93 10.37 8.65
CA LYS A 323 6.64 10.51 7.21
C LYS A 323 7.88 10.47 6.31
N ASN A 324 8.93 9.76 6.73
CA ASN A 324 10.14 9.60 5.92
C ASN A 324 9.98 8.41 4.95
N GLY A 325 9.43 8.68 3.76
CA GLY A 325 9.14 7.68 2.74
C GLY A 325 10.37 7.11 2.04
N GLU A 326 11.39 7.94 1.81
CA GLU A 326 12.62 7.55 1.11
C GLU A 326 13.48 6.60 1.95
N LEU A 327 13.61 6.87 3.25
CA LEU A 327 14.29 5.94 4.16
C LEU A 327 13.54 4.60 4.26
N ALA A 328 12.20 4.62 4.25
CA ALA A 328 11.41 3.39 4.25
C ALA A 328 11.66 2.54 3.00
N ARG A 329 11.80 3.18 1.83
CA ARG A 329 12.17 2.49 0.59
C ARG A 329 13.56 1.89 0.70
N ARG A 330 14.58 2.71 1.01
CA ARG A 330 15.96 2.23 1.15
C ARG A 330 16.05 1.05 2.11
N ALA A 331 15.33 1.08 3.23
CA ALA A 331 15.33 -0.03 4.18
C ALA A 331 14.81 -1.36 3.61
N ILE A 332 13.78 -1.33 2.76
CA ILE A 332 13.26 -2.52 2.06
C ILE A 332 14.25 -3.01 0.99
N ASP A 333 14.81 -2.09 0.20
CA ASP A 333 15.80 -2.41 -0.84
C ASP A 333 17.08 -3.00 -0.21
N THR A 334 17.51 -2.48 0.93
CA THR A 334 18.69 -2.96 1.66
C THR A 334 18.50 -4.39 2.19
N ILE A 335 17.39 -4.71 2.85
CA ILE A 335 17.20 -6.07 3.39
C ILE A 335 17.01 -7.09 2.25
N THR A 336 16.36 -6.71 1.15
CA THR A 336 16.21 -7.61 -0.01
C THR A 336 17.56 -7.89 -0.67
N HIS A 337 18.47 -6.92 -0.68
CA HIS A 337 19.83 -7.10 -1.19
C HIS A 337 20.75 -7.87 -0.22
N CYS A 338 20.84 -7.45 1.03
CA CYS A 338 21.77 -8.01 2.02
C CYS A 338 21.30 -9.33 2.63
N SER A 339 20.00 -9.63 2.58
CA SER A 339 19.40 -10.82 3.19
C SER A 339 18.23 -11.34 2.34
N PRO A 340 18.49 -11.83 1.10
CA PRO A 340 17.43 -12.28 0.19
C PRO A 340 16.63 -13.47 0.72
N ALA A 341 17.20 -14.24 1.65
CA ALA A 341 16.50 -15.34 2.32
C ALA A 341 15.55 -14.86 3.43
N ALA A 342 15.57 -13.60 3.86
CA ALA A 342 14.68 -13.10 4.90
C ALA A 342 13.28 -12.81 4.32
N VAL A 343 12.24 -13.48 4.82
CA VAL A 343 10.86 -13.18 4.42
C VAL A 343 10.40 -11.89 5.10
N ILE A 344 10.22 -10.85 4.30
CA ILE A 344 9.66 -9.59 4.81
C ILE A 344 8.13 -9.76 5.01
N PRO A 345 7.59 -9.47 6.20
CA PRO A 345 6.16 -9.53 6.44
C PRO A 345 5.40 -8.49 5.62
N LEU A 346 4.17 -8.82 5.23
CA LEU A 346 3.26 -7.90 4.52
C LEU A 346 3.16 -6.53 5.22
N GLY A 347 3.03 -6.52 6.56
CA GLY A 347 2.91 -5.29 7.34
C GLY A 347 4.08 -4.31 7.16
N CYS A 348 5.30 -4.81 6.88
CA CYS A 348 6.46 -3.95 6.63
C CYS A 348 6.31 -3.20 5.31
N TYR A 349 5.96 -3.89 4.21
CA TYR A 349 5.70 -3.25 2.93
C TYR A 349 4.52 -2.26 3.03
N GLU A 350 3.46 -2.63 3.72
CA GLU A 350 2.31 -1.74 3.91
C GLU A 350 2.68 -0.45 4.66
N LEU A 351 3.51 -0.54 5.70
CA LEU A 351 4.00 0.63 6.43
C LEU A 351 4.87 1.52 5.54
N ALA A 352 5.73 0.92 4.71
CA ALA A 352 6.60 1.65 3.79
C ALA A 352 5.80 2.36 2.68
N ILE A 353 4.77 1.71 2.13
CA ILE A 353 3.88 2.35 1.15
C ILE A 353 3.10 3.49 1.83
N ARG A 354 2.51 3.23 3.00
CA ARG A 354 1.71 4.24 3.72
C ARG A 354 2.55 5.42 4.22
N SER A 355 3.84 5.26 4.53
CA SER A 355 4.71 6.38 4.92
C SER A 355 4.88 7.38 3.78
N ASN A 356 5.03 6.89 2.54
CA ASN A 356 5.06 7.72 1.33
C ASN A 356 3.69 8.36 1.04
N LEU A 357 2.60 7.63 1.30
CA LEU A 357 1.22 8.11 1.12
C LEU A 357 0.64 8.90 2.31
N ARG A 358 1.45 9.41 3.24
CA ARG A 358 0.94 10.20 4.39
C ARG A 358 1.35 11.66 4.39
N ASP A 359 2.43 12.04 3.70
CA ASP A 359 2.89 13.43 3.78
C ASP A 359 1.88 14.44 3.18
N ARG A 360 1.83 15.68 3.64
CA ARG A 360 0.94 16.71 3.06
C ARG A 360 1.63 17.48 1.94
N LYS A 361 2.97 17.51 1.93
CA LYS A 361 3.81 18.15 0.92
C LYS A 361 4.47 17.10 0.02
N ARG A 362 3.69 16.14 -0.46
CA ARG A 362 4.23 15.08 -1.31
C ARG A 362 4.51 15.64 -2.70
N ASP A 363 5.66 15.27 -3.23
CA ASP A 363 6.03 15.48 -4.61
C ASP A 363 5.83 14.19 -5.42
N GLU A 364 6.10 14.27 -6.71
CA GLU A 364 6.03 13.14 -7.63
C GLU A 364 6.96 11.99 -7.19
N ARG A 365 8.08 12.32 -6.54
CA ARG A 365 9.09 11.34 -6.10
C ARG A 365 8.53 10.35 -5.08
N GLU A 366 7.77 10.82 -4.09
CA GLU A 366 7.16 9.95 -3.08
C GLU A 366 6.11 9.02 -3.70
N LEU A 367 5.39 9.47 -4.74
CA LEU A 367 4.44 8.64 -5.46
C LEU A 367 5.14 7.51 -6.23
N VAL A 368 6.19 7.85 -6.99
CA VAL A 368 6.99 6.85 -7.73
C VAL A 368 7.62 5.84 -6.77
N THR A 369 8.11 6.30 -5.63
CA THR A 369 8.65 5.42 -4.58
C THR A 369 7.56 4.51 -3.98
N ALA A 370 6.35 5.01 -3.74
CA ALA A 370 5.24 4.17 -3.27
C ALA A 370 4.84 3.09 -4.30
N ILE A 371 4.81 3.42 -5.58
CA ILE A 371 4.52 2.48 -6.67
C ILE A 371 5.64 1.45 -6.81
N HIS A 372 6.90 1.86 -6.69
CA HIS A 372 8.04 0.96 -6.66
C HIS A 372 7.91 -0.07 -5.53
N LEU A 373 7.57 0.38 -4.32
CA LEU A 373 7.35 -0.50 -3.17
C LEU A 373 6.15 -1.44 -3.36
N ALA A 374 5.09 -0.99 -4.04
CA ALA A 374 3.96 -1.85 -4.39
C ALA A 374 4.36 -2.96 -5.39
N LYS A 375 5.20 -2.62 -6.38
CA LYS A 375 5.78 -3.61 -7.30
C LYS A 375 6.74 -4.57 -6.59
N ALA A 376 7.56 -4.09 -5.65
CA ALA A 376 8.46 -4.93 -4.85
C ALA A 376 7.67 -5.89 -3.92
N LEU A 377 6.59 -5.42 -3.30
CA LEU A 377 5.68 -6.27 -2.50
C LEU A 377 5.17 -7.46 -3.32
N GLN A 378 4.86 -7.24 -4.60
CA GLN A 378 4.37 -8.26 -5.51
C GLN A 378 5.51 -9.16 -6.03
N ASN A 379 6.55 -8.57 -6.62
CA ASN A 379 7.61 -9.30 -7.33
C ASN A 379 8.57 -9.99 -6.36
N ASP A 380 8.99 -9.31 -5.30
CA ASP A 380 9.96 -9.84 -4.34
C ASP A 380 9.22 -10.55 -3.19
N GLY A 381 8.15 -9.95 -2.68
CA GLY A 381 7.39 -10.47 -1.54
C GLY A 381 6.36 -11.56 -1.89
N GLY A 382 5.83 -11.58 -3.11
CA GLY A 382 4.75 -12.49 -3.53
C GLY A 382 3.41 -12.23 -2.82
N TYR A 383 3.14 -11.00 -2.42
CA TYR A 383 1.90 -10.62 -1.74
C TYR A 383 0.90 -9.91 -2.67
N THR A 384 -0.37 -9.89 -2.27
CA THR A 384 -1.40 -9.05 -2.88
C THR A 384 -1.52 -7.72 -2.14
N LEU A 385 -1.78 -6.63 -2.87
CA LEU A 385 -2.07 -5.34 -2.26
C LEU A 385 -3.46 -5.36 -1.61
N LYS A 386 -3.57 -4.75 -0.43
CA LYS A 386 -4.88 -4.50 0.15
C LYS A 386 -5.66 -3.48 -0.68
N PRO A 387 -7.00 -3.64 -0.82
CA PRO A 387 -7.84 -2.73 -1.60
C PRO A 387 -7.78 -1.25 -1.18
N ASP A 388 -7.53 -0.96 0.10
CA ASP A 388 -7.38 0.41 0.63
C ASP A 388 -6.09 1.08 0.12
N ILE A 389 -4.97 0.35 0.12
CA ILE A 389 -3.68 0.84 -0.38
C ILE A 389 -3.72 0.98 -1.90
N TRP A 390 -4.27 -0.02 -2.60
CA TRP A 390 -4.41 0.01 -4.06
C TRP A 390 -5.27 1.21 -4.52
N SER A 391 -6.45 1.40 -3.92
CA SER A 391 -7.29 2.56 -4.26
C SER A 391 -6.67 3.88 -3.83
N GLY A 392 -5.91 3.90 -2.73
CA GLY A 392 -5.16 5.07 -2.27
C GLY A 392 -4.09 5.51 -3.26
N LEU A 393 -3.30 4.57 -3.79
CA LEU A 393 -2.28 4.85 -4.81
C LEU A 393 -2.90 5.50 -6.04
N ILE A 394 -4.00 4.95 -6.57
CA ILE A 394 -4.64 5.46 -7.79
C ILE A 394 -5.23 6.86 -7.55
N LYS A 395 -5.95 7.06 -6.44
CA LYS A 395 -6.52 8.37 -6.11
C LYS A 395 -5.44 9.44 -5.92
N VAL A 396 -4.31 9.09 -5.31
CA VAL A 396 -3.19 10.02 -5.15
C VAL A 396 -2.56 10.34 -6.51
N SER A 397 -2.35 9.35 -7.38
CA SER A 397 -1.85 9.56 -8.75
C SER A 397 -2.75 10.51 -9.55
N LEU A 398 -4.07 10.30 -9.49
CA LEU A 398 -5.05 11.16 -10.16
C LEU A 398 -5.03 12.59 -9.62
N ASN A 399 -4.99 12.77 -8.29
CA ASN A 399 -4.92 14.09 -7.67
C ASN A 399 -3.60 14.83 -7.98
N MET A 400 -2.54 14.11 -8.32
CA MET A 400 -1.24 14.67 -8.74
C MET A 400 -1.13 14.88 -10.25
N ASN A 401 -2.24 14.76 -11.00
CA ASN A 401 -2.27 14.83 -12.46
C ASN A 401 -1.30 13.85 -13.15
N ARG A 402 -1.17 12.63 -12.59
CA ARG A 402 -0.39 11.51 -13.15
C ARG A 402 -1.28 10.34 -13.55
N PRO A 403 -2.06 10.49 -14.64
CA PRO A 403 -2.97 9.45 -15.12
C PRO A 403 -2.24 8.20 -15.62
N ASP A 404 -1.02 8.35 -16.14
CA ASP A 404 -0.14 7.26 -16.55
C ASP A 404 0.16 6.29 -15.40
N LEU A 405 0.53 6.82 -14.24
CA LEU A 405 0.79 6.04 -13.03
C LEU A 405 -0.50 5.46 -12.44
N ALA A 406 -1.61 6.21 -12.50
CA ALA A 406 -2.92 5.73 -12.08
C ALA A 406 -3.36 4.50 -12.88
N LEU A 407 -3.19 4.54 -14.21
CA LEU A 407 -3.53 3.44 -15.12
C LEU A 407 -2.62 2.23 -14.91
N GLU A 408 -1.32 2.45 -14.70
CA GLU A 408 -0.39 1.35 -14.40
C GLU A 408 -0.81 0.59 -13.13
N VAL A 409 -1.09 1.31 -12.05
CA VAL A 409 -1.54 0.70 -10.79
C VAL A 409 -2.93 0.06 -10.95
N PHE A 410 -3.84 0.68 -11.70
CA PHE A 410 -5.15 0.10 -11.96
C PHE A 410 -5.05 -1.26 -12.66
N LYS A 411 -4.23 -1.37 -13.71
CA LYS A 411 -4.04 -2.62 -14.48
C LYS A 411 -3.51 -3.79 -13.66
N SER A 412 -2.97 -3.54 -12.46
CA SER A 412 -2.54 -4.58 -11.52
C SER A 412 -3.68 -5.24 -10.72
N TYR A 413 -4.91 -4.72 -10.76
CA TYR A 413 -6.02 -5.23 -9.93
C TYR A 413 -6.31 -6.74 -10.06
N PRO A 414 -6.20 -7.39 -11.25
CA PRO A 414 -6.45 -8.82 -11.37
C PRO A 414 -5.42 -9.63 -10.58
N ARG A 415 -4.15 -9.18 -10.59
CA ARG A 415 -3.08 -9.83 -9.83
C ARG A 415 -3.20 -9.64 -8.32
N HIS A 416 -4.00 -8.68 -7.88
CA HIS A 416 -4.28 -8.44 -6.47
C HIS A 416 -5.60 -9.07 -6.01
N CYS A 417 -6.29 -9.79 -6.90
CA CYS A 417 -7.58 -10.42 -6.62
C CYS A 417 -8.62 -9.45 -6.04
N ILE A 418 -8.66 -8.20 -6.55
CA ILE A 418 -9.60 -7.17 -6.11
C ILE A 418 -10.90 -7.30 -6.91
N PRO A 419 -12.02 -7.73 -6.30
CA PRO A 419 -13.29 -7.88 -6.99
C PRO A 419 -13.90 -6.52 -7.40
N GLU A 420 -14.51 -6.49 -8.57
CA GLU A 420 -15.06 -5.27 -9.19
C GLU A 420 -16.25 -4.70 -8.40
N TYR A 421 -17.00 -5.55 -7.70
CA TYR A 421 -18.11 -5.11 -6.84
C TYR A 421 -17.66 -4.37 -5.57
N GLN A 422 -16.38 -4.45 -5.16
CA GLN A 422 -15.92 -3.83 -3.93
C GLN A 422 -16.02 -2.30 -3.96
N THR A 423 -16.29 -1.71 -2.80
CA THR A 423 -16.43 -0.25 -2.62
C THR A 423 -15.19 0.52 -3.06
N ASN A 424 -13.99 -0.01 -2.79
CA ASN A 424 -12.72 0.62 -3.18
C ASN A 424 -12.55 0.67 -4.70
N PHE A 425 -12.95 -0.37 -5.41
CA PHE A 425 -12.93 -0.43 -6.88
C PHE A 425 -13.89 0.62 -7.49
N ARG A 426 -15.14 0.65 -7.02
CA ARG A 426 -16.13 1.66 -7.40
C ARG A 426 -15.62 3.09 -7.19
N GLN A 427 -14.97 3.34 -6.04
CA GLN A 427 -14.44 4.67 -5.71
C GLN A 427 -13.27 5.10 -6.60
N VAL A 428 -12.45 4.16 -7.08
CA VAL A 428 -11.36 4.46 -8.01
C VAL A 428 -11.93 4.91 -9.35
N LEU A 429 -12.88 4.16 -9.91
CA LEU A 429 -13.52 4.52 -11.17
C LEU A 429 -14.27 5.86 -11.07
N ARG A 430 -15.00 6.09 -9.98
CA ARG A 430 -15.60 7.41 -9.70
C ARG A 430 -14.58 8.54 -9.66
N ALA A 431 -13.41 8.30 -9.06
CA ALA A 431 -12.36 9.30 -9.00
C ALA A 431 -11.78 9.60 -10.39
N ALA A 432 -11.57 8.57 -11.21
CA ALA A 432 -11.12 8.72 -12.59
C ALA A 432 -12.13 9.53 -13.43
N CYS A 433 -13.44 9.28 -13.31
CA CYS A 433 -14.47 10.02 -14.04
C CYS A 433 -14.55 11.52 -13.70
N ARG A 434 -13.91 12.00 -12.63
CA ARG A 434 -13.86 13.44 -12.31
C ARG A 434 -12.97 14.22 -13.27
N PHE A 435 -11.98 13.55 -13.84
CA PHE A 435 -11.07 14.11 -14.81
C PHE A 435 -11.64 13.83 -16.20
N THR A 436 -11.64 14.83 -17.08
CA THR A 436 -12.19 14.72 -18.44
C THR A 436 -11.20 14.13 -19.45
N ASP A 437 -10.14 13.50 -18.96
CA ASP A 437 -9.12 12.84 -19.76
C ASP A 437 -9.55 11.41 -20.14
N SER A 438 -8.72 10.70 -20.92
CA SER A 438 -9.03 9.33 -21.35
C SER A 438 -8.94 8.30 -20.23
N THR A 439 -8.45 8.67 -19.05
CA THR A 439 -8.10 7.75 -17.96
C THR A 439 -9.26 6.85 -17.54
N ALA A 440 -10.46 7.42 -17.36
CA ALA A 440 -11.64 6.64 -17.01
C ALA A 440 -11.98 5.62 -18.12
N LEU A 441 -11.91 6.02 -19.39
CA LEU A 441 -12.14 5.13 -20.53
C LEU A 441 -11.10 4.02 -20.62
N ASP A 442 -9.82 4.36 -20.44
CA ASP A 442 -8.73 3.39 -20.50
C ASP A 442 -8.86 2.32 -19.39
N MET A 443 -9.35 2.71 -18.21
CA MET A 443 -9.71 1.78 -17.13
C MET A 443 -10.90 0.89 -17.51
N MET A 444 -11.94 1.46 -18.14
CA MET A 444 -13.13 0.71 -18.60
C MET A 444 -12.80 -0.29 -19.69
N HIS A 445 -12.08 0.16 -20.73
CA HIS A 445 -11.63 -0.69 -21.82
C HIS A 445 -10.77 -1.81 -21.28
N PHE A 446 -9.88 -1.50 -20.33
CA PHE A 446 -9.15 -2.55 -19.66
C PHE A 446 -10.12 -3.56 -19.06
N CYS A 447 -11.10 -3.18 -18.23
CA CYS A 447 -12.03 -4.11 -17.58
C CYS A 447 -12.92 -4.94 -18.53
N TRP A 448 -13.58 -4.30 -19.49
CA TRP A 448 -14.75 -4.89 -20.17
C TRP A 448 -14.69 -4.86 -21.71
N ALA A 449 -13.64 -4.30 -22.33
CA ALA A 449 -13.48 -4.47 -23.77
C ALA A 449 -13.02 -5.90 -24.09
N ASN A 450 -13.77 -6.58 -24.96
CA ASN A 450 -13.30 -7.81 -25.59
C ASN A 450 -12.12 -7.44 -26.51
N TYR A 451 -10.89 -7.59 -26.01
CA TYR A 451 -9.68 -7.33 -26.80
C TYR A 451 -9.51 -8.40 -27.89
N GLY A 452 -10.23 -8.21 -28.99
CA GLY A 452 -9.98 -8.89 -30.26
C GLY A 452 -8.95 -8.13 -31.09
N SER A 453 -7.72 -7.94 -30.61
CA SER A 453 -6.57 -7.65 -31.50
C SER A 453 -5.23 -7.64 -30.76
N GLU A 454 -4.34 -8.48 -31.28
CA GLU A 454 -2.88 -8.36 -31.38
C GLU A 454 -2.17 -7.32 -30.50
N SER A 455 -1.82 -7.72 -29.28
CA SER A 455 -0.62 -7.20 -28.62
C SER A 455 0.12 -8.35 -27.92
N SER A 456 1.46 -8.38 -28.00
CA SER A 456 2.28 -9.48 -27.46
C SER A 456 2.16 -9.65 -25.94
N ASN A 457 1.75 -8.60 -25.21
CA ASN A 457 1.41 -8.62 -23.78
C ASN A 457 -0.03 -9.09 -23.49
N ALA A 458 -0.87 -9.28 -24.52
CA ALA A 458 -2.25 -9.73 -24.32
C ALA A 458 -2.31 -11.17 -23.79
N LYS A 459 -1.37 -12.05 -24.15
CA LYS A 459 -1.36 -13.46 -23.69
C LYS A 459 -1.18 -13.57 -22.18
N THR A 460 -0.17 -12.91 -21.62
CA THR A 460 0.07 -12.88 -20.16
C THR A 460 -1.04 -12.19 -19.40
N LEU A 461 -1.64 -11.13 -19.96
CA LEU A 461 -2.80 -10.46 -19.33
C LEU A 461 -4.08 -11.30 -19.39
N LEU A 462 -4.31 -12.06 -20.47
CA LEU A 462 -5.41 -13.01 -20.57
C LEU A 462 -5.24 -14.15 -19.56
N GLU A 463 -4.01 -14.65 -19.40
CA GLU A 463 -3.65 -15.68 -18.42
C GLU A 463 -3.83 -15.17 -16.98
N ASP A 464 -3.35 -13.96 -16.66
CA ASP A 464 -3.55 -13.32 -15.35
C ASP A 464 -5.04 -13.11 -15.05
N ARG A 465 -5.84 -12.75 -16.06
CA ARG A 465 -7.29 -12.59 -15.91
C ARG A 465 -8.03 -13.89 -15.78
N LYS A 466 -7.63 -14.91 -16.52
CA LYS A 466 -8.20 -16.25 -16.40
C LYS A 466 -7.90 -16.81 -15.01
N ALA A 467 -6.65 -16.70 -14.55
CA ALA A 467 -6.25 -17.06 -13.20
C ALA A 467 -7.02 -16.26 -12.12
N TYR A 468 -7.26 -14.97 -12.34
CA TYR A 468 -8.10 -14.12 -11.48
C TYR A 468 -9.57 -14.58 -11.44
N HIS A 469 -10.17 -14.88 -12.59
CA HIS A 469 -11.54 -15.42 -12.66
C HIS A 469 -11.61 -16.76 -11.93
N ASP A 470 -10.65 -17.65 -12.17
CA ASP A 470 -10.57 -18.97 -11.52
C ASP A 470 -10.42 -18.83 -10.00
N THR A 471 -9.58 -17.90 -9.51
CA THR A 471 -9.38 -17.68 -8.07
C THR A 471 -10.56 -16.98 -7.38
N ILE A 472 -11.28 -16.07 -8.05
CA ILE A 472 -12.50 -15.48 -7.48
C ILE A 472 -13.64 -16.50 -7.46
N CYS A 473 -13.81 -17.30 -8.52
CA CYS A 473 -14.82 -18.34 -8.60
C CYS A 473 -14.66 -19.42 -7.52
N LEU A 474 -13.41 -19.77 -7.16
CA LEU A 474 -13.10 -20.75 -6.10
C LEU A 474 -13.31 -20.20 -4.67
N ASN A 475 -13.25 -18.89 -4.47
CA ASN A 475 -13.43 -18.26 -3.15
C ASN A 475 -14.89 -17.97 -2.80
N ASN A 476 -15.84 -18.24 -3.71
CA ASN A 476 -17.26 -18.12 -3.42
C ASN A 476 -17.77 -19.38 -2.68
N PRO A 477 -18.39 -19.25 -1.50
CA PRO A 477 -18.86 -20.41 -0.73
C PRO A 477 -19.96 -21.21 -1.46
N ASP A 478 -20.72 -20.56 -2.35
CA ASP A 478 -21.83 -21.18 -3.09
C ASP A 478 -21.38 -22.05 -4.29
N THR A 479 -20.11 -21.96 -4.72
CA THR A 479 -19.55 -22.74 -5.84
C THR A 479 -18.74 -23.97 -5.39
N ARG A 480 -18.60 -24.22 -4.09
CA ARG A 480 -17.83 -25.37 -3.54
C ARG A 480 -18.38 -26.76 -3.89
N GLY A 481 -19.52 -26.86 -4.57
CA GLY A 481 -20.17 -28.13 -4.94
C GLY A 481 -20.02 -28.56 -6.40
N LEU A 482 -19.44 -27.74 -7.28
CA LEU A 482 -19.33 -28.09 -8.71
C LEU A 482 -17.96 -28.71 -9.01
N SER A 483 -18.02 -29.96 -9.51
CA SER A 483 -16.87 -30.74 -9.96
C SER A 483 -16.00 -29.94 -10.94
N LEU A 484 -14.69 -29.99 -10.75
CA LEU A 484 -13.66 -29.37 -11.61
C LEU A 484 -13.81 -29.78 -13.10
N GLY A 485 -14.51 -30.89 -13.38
CA GLY A 485 -14.78 -31.39 -14.73
C GLY A 485 -15.88 -30.64 -15.51
N ASP A 486 -16.81 -29.96 -14.83
CA ASP A 486 -17.92 -29.24 -15.50
C ASP A 486 -17.59 -27.76 -15.77
N ALA A 487 -16.54 -27.21 -15.15
CA ALA A 487 -16.10 -25.83 -15.35
C ALA A 487 -15.46 -25.57 -16.74
N VAL A 488 -15.09 -26.63 -17.47
CA VAL A 488 -14.46 -26.53 -18.80
C VAL A 488 -15.48 -26.29 -19.92
N LEU A 489 -16.78 -26.52 -19.68
CA LEU A 489 -17.82 -26.43 -20.71
C LEU A 489 -18.87 -25.32 -20.50
N ALA A 490 -18.70 -24.46 -19.51
CA ALA A 490 -19.60 -23.34 -19.27
C ALA A 490 -18.87 -22.00 -19.40
N SER A 491 -18.89 -21.43 -20.61
CA SER A 491 -18.57 -20.02 -20.90
C SER A 491 -19.62 -19.04 -20.34
N THR A 492 -20.25 -19.38 -19.22
CA THR A 492 -21.18 -18.50 -18.52
C THR A 492 -20.40 -17.76 -17.45
N ILE A 493 -20.05 -16.50 -17.78
CA ILE A 493 -19.67 -15.48 -16.80
C ILE A 493 -20.65 -15.61 -15.62
N PRO A 494 -20.17 -15.82 -14.37
CA PRO A 494 -21.07 -16.00 -13.23
C PRO A 494 -22.04 -14.82 -13.15
N VAL A 495 -23.33 -15.11 -12.99
CA VAL A 495 -24.44 -14.14 -12.99
C VAL A 495 -24.19 -12.96 -12.03
N LEU A 496 -23.46 -13.20 -10.93
CA LEU A 496 -23.03 -12.19 -9.96
C LEU A 496 -22.13 -11.08 -10.54
N ASN A 497 -21.30 -11.36 -11.55
CA ASN A 497 -20.44 -10.36 -12.18
C ASN A 497 -21.25 -9.43 -13.09
N LYS A 498 -22.33 -9.92 -13.71
CA LYS A 498 -23.10 -9.13 -14.67
C LYS A 498 -23.88 -8.00 -14.01
N GLU A 499 -24.42 -8.22 -12.82
CA GLU A 499 -25.09 -7.15 -12.06
C GLU A 499 -24.10 -6.07 -11.62
N ALA A 500 -22.93 -6.47 -11.10
CA ALA A 500 -21.88 -5.53 -10.70
C ALA A 500 -21.34 -4.72 -11.89
N GLU A 501 -21.16 -5.35 -13.05
CA GLU A 501 -20.77 -4.70 -14.31
C GLU A 501 -21.82 -3.67 -14.74
N ILE A 502 -23.11 -4.04 -14.77
CA ILE A 502 -24.21 -3.12 -15.10
C ILE A 502 -24.22 -1.92 -14.15
N GLU A 503 -24.07 -2.14 -12.83
CA GLU A 503 -24.01 -1.05 -11.85
C GLU A 503 -22.82 -0.13 -12.07
N LEU A 504 -21.64 -0.69 -12.37
CA LEU A 504 -20.42 0.06 -12.62
C LEU A 504 -20.49 0.89 -13.89
N LEU A 505 -20.91 0.30 -15.01
CA LEU A 505 -21.04 1.00 -16.29
C LEU A 505 -22.06 2.14 -16.20
N ASN A 506 -23.20 1.90 -15.54
CA ASN A 506 -24.19 2.96 -15.28
C ASN A 506 -23.66 4.07 -14.39
N MET A 507 -22.92 3.71 -13.33
CA MET A 507 -22.28 4.68 -12.45
C MET A 507 -21.26 5.54 -13.22
N MET A 508 -20.44 4.91 -14.08
CA MET A 508 -19.44 5.63 -14.87
C MET A 508 -20.09 6.56 -15.89
N LEU A 509 -21.11 6.08 -16.61
CA LEU A 509 -21.88 6.91 -17.54
C LEU A 509 -22.46 8.14 -16.83
N TRP A 510 -23.05 7.95 -15.64
CA TRP A 510 -23.60 9.05 -14.85
C TRP A 510 -22.53 10.06 -14.38
N GLU A 511 -21.41 9.58 -13.82
CA GLU A 511 -20.34 10.48 -13.36
C GLU A 511 -19.68 11.21 -14.53
N MET A 512 -19.50 10.57 -15.69
CA MET A 512 -18.97 11.22 -16.89
C MET A 512 -19.91 12.32 -17.41
N LEU A 513 -21.23 12.08 -17.41
CA LEU A 513 -22.21 13.12 -17.75
C LEU A 513 -22.16 14.30 -16.78
N LYS A 514 -22.10 14.01 -15.47
CA LYS A 514 -22.02 15.02 -14.41
C LYS A 514 -20.77 15.90 -14.56
N HIS A 515 -19.65 15.31 -14.94
CA HIS A 515 -18.37 15.99 -15.16
C HIS A 515 -18.19 16.50 -16.61
N ARG A 516 -19.24 16.46 -17.44
CA ARG A 516 -19.27 17.02 -18.81
C ARG A 516 -18.16 16.49 -19.72
N HIS A 517 -17.95 15.19 -19.69
CA HIS A 517 -17.07 14.52 -20.65
C HIS A 517 -17.53 14.74 -22.10
N ALA A 518 -16.58 14.63 -23.04
CA ALA A 518 -16.87 14.78 -24.45
C ALA A 518 -17.82 13.68 -24.96
N VAL A 519 -18.71 14.03 -25.90
CA VAL A 519 -19.67 13.07 -26.48
C VAL A 519 -19.02 11.82 -27.07
N PRO A 520 -17.89 11.88 -27.80
CA PRO A 520 -17.19 10.67 -28.27
C PRO A 520 -16.79 9.72 -27.13
N SER A 521 -16.44 10.24 -25.95
CA SER A 521 -16.14 9.44 -24.77
C SER A 521 -17.38 8.74 -24.23
N LEU A 522 -18.52 9.43 -24.18
CA LEU A 522 -19.79 8.84 -23.76
C LEU A 522 -20.25 7.73 -24.72
N VAL A 523 -20.05 7.90 -26.04
CA VAL A 523 -20.35 6.88 -27.05
C VAL A 523 -19.55 5.60 -26.80
N GLN A 524 -18.25 5.70 -26.51
CA GLN A 524 -17.43 4.51 -26.18
C GLN A 524 -17.97 3.73 -24.97
N VAL A 525 -18.48 4.43 -23.95
CA VAL A 525 -19.12 3.77 -22.81
C VAL A 525 -20.37 3.02 -23.24
N LEU A 526 -21.21 3.64 -24.07
CA LEU A 526 -22.41 3.00 -24.60
C LEU A 526 -22.08 1.80 -25.49
N ASP A 527 -20.99 1.85 -26.25
CA ASP A 527 -20.52 0.73 -27.07
C ASP A 527 -20.07 -0.46 -26.22
N ILE A 528 -19.37 -0.20 -25.11
CA ILE A 528 -19.02 -1.25 -24.14
C ILE A 528 -20.29 -1.82 -23.49
N MET A 529 -21.24 -0.96 -23.11
CA MET A 529 -22.52 -1.42 -22.56
C MET A 529 -23.30 -2.29 -23.56
N GLU A 530 -23.28 -1.95 -24.85
CA GLU A 530 -23.91 -2.76 -25.88
C GLU A 530 -23.18 -4.10 -26.08
N ALA A 531 -21.85 -4.06 -26.16
CA ALA A 531 -21.03 -5.27 -26.32
C ALA A 531 -21.20 -6.26 -25.17
N THR A 532 -21.40 -5.76 -23.94
CA THR A 532 -21.64 -6.56 -22.73
C THR A 532 -23.12 -6.91 -22.51
N ARG A 533 -24.02 -6.35 -23.32
CA ARG A 533 -25.49 -6.44 -23.15
C ARG A 533 -25.95 -5.92 -21.79
N SER A 534 -25.34 -4.82 -21.34
CA SER A 534 -25.61 -4.14 -20.09
C SER A 534 -26.69 -3.06 -20.25
N LYS A 535 -27.77 -3.18 -19.47
CA LYS A 535 -28.90 -2.23 -19.54
C LYS A 535 -28.54 -0.88 -18.95
N GLY A 536 -28.95 0.19 -19.62
CA GLY A 536 -28.78 1.56 -19.10
C GLY A 536 -29.83 1.94 -18.06
N GLY A 537 -29.41 2.69 -17.04
CA GLY A 537 -30.25 3.26 -16.00
C GLY A 537 -31.05 4.43 -16.55
N ALA A 538 -32.36 4.48 -16.28
CA ALA A 538 -33.27 5.44 -16.89
C ALA A 538 -32.86 6.92 -16.73
N VAL A 539 -32.31 7.30 -15.57
CA VAL A 539 -31.87 8.68 -15.30
C VAL A 539 -30.62 9.04 -16.11
N ALA A 540 -29.63 8.14 -16.13
CA ALA A 540 -28.42 8.34 -16.92
C ALA A 540 -28.77 8.39 -18.41
N LEU A 541 -29.55 7.44 -18.91
CA LEU A 541 -29.99 7.38 -20.31
C LEU A 541 -30.74 8.63 -20.75
N ARG A 542 -31.67 9.14 -19.93
CA ARG A 542 -32.38 10.40 -20.23
C ARG A 542 -31.41 11.53 -20.52
N GLN A 543 -30.42 11.70 -19.64
CA GLN A 543 -29.42 12.75 -19.78
C GLN A 543 -28.48 12.47 -20.97
N THR A 544 -28.10 11.22 -21.20
CA THR A 544 -27.27 10.81 -22.35
C THR A 544 -27.95 11.15 -23.67
N VAL A 545 -29.23 10.76 -23.85
CA VAL A 545 -29.99 11.04 -25.07
C VAL A 545 -30.00 12.53 -25.36
N ARG A 546 -30.29 13.37 -24.36
CA ARG A 546 -30.30 14.84 -24.52
C ARG A 546 -28.93 15.39 -24.92
N VAL A 547 -27.86 14.96 -24.24
CA VAL A 547 -26.49 15.43 -24.52
C VAL A 547 -26.00 15.03 -25.92
N LEU A 548 -26.29 13.79 -26.35
CA LEU A 548 -25.93 13.32 -27.70
C LEU A 548 -26.75 14.09 -28.75
N PHE A 549 -28.06 14.22 -28.54
CA PHE A 549 -28.94 14.95 -29.45
C PHE A 549 -28.54 16.41 -29.60
N GLU A 550 -28.23 17.12 -28.49
CA GLU A 550 -27.70 18.49 -28.52
C GLU A 550 -26.38 18.61 -29.28
N TYR A 551 -25.53 17.58 -29.22
CA TYR A 551 -24.26 17.57 -29.93
C TYR A 551 -24.43 17.38 -31.44
N ASP A 552 -25.32 16.49 -31.86
CA ASP A 552 -25.63 16.27 -33.28
C ASP A 552 -26.34 17.50 -33.88
N MET A 553 -27.24 18.12 -33.11
CA MET A 553 -27.91 19.37 -33.49
C MET A 553 -26.97 20.55 -33.74
N LYS A 554 -25.75 20.53 -33.19
CA LYS A 554 -24.73 21.56 -33.49
C LYS A 554 -24.07 21.37 -34.84
N LYS A 555 -24.28 20.22 -35.49
CA LYS A 555 -23.58 19.80 -36.71
C LYS A 555 -24.51 19.49 -37.88
N MET A 556 -25.76 19.16 -37.59
CA MET A 556 -26.72 18.62 -38.55
C MET A 556 -28.05 19.36 -38.45
N SER A 557 -28.91 19.18 -39.46
CA SER A 557 -30.29 19.70 -39.42
C SER A 557 -31.15 18.97 -38.36
N PRO A 558 -32.26 19.58 -37.90
CA PRO A 558 -33.18 18.94 -36.95
C PRO A 558 -33.64 17.54 -37.39
N HIS A 559 -34.04 17.40 -38.66
CA HIS A 559 -34.49 16.14 -39.22
C HIS A 559 -33.38 15.08 -39.21
N GLU A 560 -32.17 15.40 -39.69
CA GLU A 560 -31.03 14.49 -39.70
C GLU A 560 -30.59 14.10 -38.29
N ALA A 561 -30.66 15.01 -37.32
CA ALA A 561 -30.32 14.72 -35.93
C ALA A 561 -31.33 13.77 -35.27
N VAL A 562 -32.62 13.91 -35.58
CA VAL A 562 -33.67 12.99 -35.10
C VAL A 562 -33.48 11.61 -35.71
N GLU A 563 -33.34 11.52 -37.03
CA GLU A 563 -33.10 10.26 -37.74
C GLU A 563 -31.80 9.58 -37.27
N GLY A 564 -30.73 10.35 -37.13
CA GLY A 564 -29.44 9.91 -36.61
C GLY A 564 -29.56 9.36 -35.19
N SER A 565 -30.32 10.01 -34.30
CA SER A 565 -30.56 9.53 -32.94
C SER A 565 -31.33 8.20 -32.92
N LEU A 566 -32.40 8.09 -33.72
CA LEU A 566 -33.18 6.86 -33.84
C LEU A 566 -32.31 5.69 -34.33
N LYS A 567 -31.46 5.93 -35.33
CA LYS A 567 -30.51 4.94 -35.85
C LYS A 567 -29.47 4.55 -34.80
N PHE A 568 -28.84 5.53 -34.15
CA PHE A 568 -27.79 5.32 -33.15
C PHE A 568 -28.25 4.44 -31.98
N TRP A 569 -29.46 4.69 -31.47
CA TRP A 569 -30.04 3.89 -30.38
C TRP A 569 -30.67 2.59 -30.88
N GLY A 570 -31.09 2.52 -32.14
CA GLY A 570 -31.48 1.27 -32.80
C GLY A 570 -30.34 0.26 -32.84
N GLU A 571 -29.12 0.71 -33.12
CA GLU A 571 -27.91 -0.11 -33.07
C GLU A 571 -27.52 -0.55 -31.65
N ARG A 572 -28.00 0.16 -30.61
CA ARG A 572 -27.67 -0.06 -29.18
C ARG A 572 -28.88 -0.51 -28.36
N SER A 573 -29.62 -1.47 -28.92
CA SER A 573 -30.91 -1.94 -28.39
C SER A 573 -30.82 -2.64 -27.02
N SER A 574 -29.65 -3.19 -26.66
CA SER A 574 -29.47 -3.85 -25.37
C SER A 574 -29.31 -2.85 -24.22
N VAL A 575 -28.77 -1.66 -24.52
CA VAL A 575 -28.60 -0.55 -23.57
C VAL A 575 -29.93 0.16 -23.32
N LEU A 576 -30.66 0.51 -24.39
CA LEU A 576 -31.96 1.19 -24.31
C LEU A 576 -33.09 0.24 -24.73
N SER A 577 -33.64 -0.51 -23.77
CA SER A 577 -34.75 -1.42 -24.02
C SER A 577 -36.08 -0.64 -24.05
N GLY A 578 -36.45 -0.09 -25.20
CA GLY A 578 -37.77 0.49 -25.43
C GLY A 578 -37.76 1.74 -26.28
N GLN A 579 -38.04 1.58 -27.58
CA GLN A 579 -38.12 2.68 -28.54
C GLN A 579 -39.14 3.76 -28.14
N GLY A 580 -40.21 3.38 -27.43
CA GLY A 580 -41.19 4.34 -26.90
C GLY A 580 -40.61 5.30 -25.86
N PHE A 581 -39.60 4.89 -25.09
CA PHE A 581 -38.89 5.78 -24.15
C PHE A 581 -37.97 6.76 -24.89
N LEU A 582 -37.29 6.31 -25.94
CA LEU A 582 -36.48 7.19 -26.79
C LEU A 582 -37.35 8.24 -27.48
N VAL A 583 -38.42 7.82 -28.15
CA VAL A 583 -39.34 8.71 -28.83
C VAL A 583 -39.97 9.71 -27.85
N TYR A 584 -40.33 9.28 -26.64
CA TYR A 584 -40.77 10.18 -25.58
C TYR A 584 -39.78 11.31 -25.32
N LEU A 585 -38.48 10.99 -25.19
CA LEU A 585 -37.44 11.98 -24.91
C LEU A 585 -37.20 12.93 -26.09
N LEU A 586 -37.15 12.39 -27.31
CA LEU A 586 -36.97 13.20 -28.52
C LEU A 586 -38.18 14.11 -28.76
N LEU A 587 -39.40 13.62 -28.51
CA LEU A 587 -40.62 14.45 -28.58
C LEU A 587 -40.57 15.60 -27.57
N GLU A 588 -40.12 15.38 -26.33
CA GLU A 588 -39.97 16.48 -25.37
C GLU A 588 -39.05 17.58 -25.90
N GLU A 589 -37.89 17.21 -26.47
CA GLU A 589 -36.94 18.17 -27.05
C GLU A 589 -37.50 18.89 -28.28
N CYS A 590 -38.17 18.17 -29.19
CA CYS A 590 -38.79 18.77 -30.38
C CYS A 590 -39.94 19.71 -30.02
N ILE A 591 -40.76 19.37 -29.00
CA ILE A 591 -41.85 20.23 -28.51
C ILE A 591 -41.30 21.52 -27.90
N GLU A 592 -40.24 21.43 -27.10
CA GLU A 592 -39.58 22.60 -26.48
C GLU A 592 -38.95 23.52 -27.52
N ARG A 593 -38.41 22.95 -28.61
CA ARG A 593 -37.78 23.70 -29.71
C ARG A 593 -38.70 24.06 -30.85
N HIS A 594 -39.98 23.66 -30.76
CA HIS A 594 -41.02 24.03 -31.71
C HIS A 594 -40.84 23.44 -33.12
N TRP A 595 -40.35 22.22 -33.18
CA TRP A 595 -40.09 21.43 -34.38
C TRP A 595 -41.25 20.49 -34.67
N ASP A 596 -42.33 21.06 -35.17
CA ASP A 596 -43.63 20.39 -35.28
C ASP A 596 -43.61 19.27 -36.35
N ASP A 597 -42.84 19.44 -37.43
CA ASP A 597 -42.73 18.44 -38.51
C ASP A 597 -41.95 17.20 -38.03
N GLU A 598 -40.89 17.41 -37.25
CA GLU A 598 -40.13 16.35 -36.58
C GLU A 598 -40.95 15.66 -35.50
N CYS A 599 -41.85 16.38 -34.82
CA CYS A 599 -42.80 15.77 -33.89
C CYS A 599 -43.78 14.83 -34.60
N GLU A 600 -44.33 15.22 -35.75
CA GLU A 600 -45.21 14.36 -36.56
C GLU A 600 -44.42 13.12 -37.06
N PHE A 601 -43.20 13.31 -37.53
CA PHE A 601 -42.29 12.22 -37.94
C PHE A 601 -42.03 11.21 -36.81
N LEU A 602 -41.76 11.66 -35.59
CA LEU A 602 -41.52 10.80 -34.43
C LEU A 602 -42.77 9.98 -34.03
N VAL A 603 -43.96 10.56 -34.18
CA VAL A 603 -45.22 9.85 -33.95
C VAL A 603 -45.44 8.78 -35.03
N ASP A 604 -45.18 9.11 -36.29
CA ASP A 604 -45.28 8.17 -37.41
C ASP A 604 -44.33 6.98 -37.20
N TYR A 605 -43.06 7.24 -36.88
CA TYR A 605 -42.06 6.22 -36.58
C TYR A 605 -42.49 5.29 -35.43
N LEU A 606 -43.06 5.85 -34.36
CA LEU A 606 -43.53 5.05 -33.22
C LEU A 606 -44.70 4.15 -33.58
N LEU A 607 -45.61 4.63 -34.44
CA LEU A 607 -46.75 3.85 -34.90
C LEU A 607 -46.32 2.71 -35.84
N GLU A 608 -45.31 2.93 -36.69
CA GLU A 608 -44.75 1.90 -37.57
C GLU A 608 -44.06 0.77 -36.78
N LEU A 609 -43.35 1.11 -35.70
CA LEU A 609 -42.70 0.12 -34.84
C LEU A 609 -43.67 -0.74 -34.00
N GLY A 610 -44.95 -0.35 -33.90
CA GLY A 610 -45.94 -1.10 -33.12
C GLY A 610 -45.60 -1.21 -31.62
N VAL A 611 -44.95 -0.19 -31.05
CA VAL A 611 -44.39 -0.27 -29.69
C VAL A 611 -45.50 -0.45 -28.64
N ALA A 612 -45.28 -1.37 -27.68
CA ALA A 612 -46.26 -1.69 -26.63
C ALA A 612 -46.58 -0.51 -25.69
N ARG A 613 -45.70 0.49 -25.58
CA ARG A 613 -45.87 1.69 -24.74
C ARG A 613 -45.70 2.96 -25.57
N VAL A 614 -46.83 3.60 -25.87
CA VAL A 614 -46.90 4.89 -26.57
C VAL A 614 -46.89 6.03 -25.54
N PRO A 615 -46.11 7.11 -25.72
CA PRO A 615 -46.05 8.24 -24.79
C PRO A 615 -47.24 9.20 -24.97
N VAL A 616 -48.45 8.71 -24.68
CA VAL A 616 -49.72 9.43 -24.89
C VAL A 616 -49.72 10.83 -24.27
N ASN A 617 -49.19 10.99 -23.05
CA ASN A 617 -49.17 12.28 -22.38
C ASN A 617 -48.33 13.34 -23.11
N THR A 618 -47.21 12.93 -23.70
CA THR A 618 -46.33 13.84 -24.45
C THR A 618 -46.94 14.20 -25.80
N ILE A 619 -47.62 13.25 -26.44
CA ILE A 619 -48.40 13.50 -27.67
C ILE A 619 -49.54 14.49 -27.39
N VAL A 620 -50.27 14.33 -26.29
CA VAL A 620 -51.33 15.28 -25.89
C VAL A 620 -50.74 16.67 -25.59
N LYS A 621 -49.57 16.75 -24.94
CA LYS A 621 -48.85 18.01 -24.71
C LYS A 621 -48.46 18.69 -26.03
N MET A 622 -47.95 17.92 -27.00
CA MET A 622 -47.66 18.39 -28.36
C MET A 622 -48.93 18.92 -29.03
N MET A 623 -50.05 18.19 -28.95
CA MET A 623 -51.33 18.65 -29.50
C MET A 623 -51.77 19.97 -28.87
N GLY A 624 -51.63 20.13 -27.55
CA GLY A 624 -51.91 21.39 -26.87
C GLY A 624 -51.03 22.55 -27.36
N ASN A 625 -49.74 22.32 -27.60
CA ASN A 625 -48.86 23.33 -28.18
C ASN A 625 -49.25 23.72 -29.61
N ASN A 626 -49.67 22.74 -30.42
CA ASN A 626 -50.19 22.98 -31.77
C ASN A 626 -51.47 23.82 -31.75
N GLU A 627 -52.37 23.59 -30.79
CA GLU A 627 -53.61 24.37 -30.62
C GLU A 627 -53.33 25.84 -30.31
N ILE A 628 -52.42 26.12 -29.38
CA ILE A 628 -52.00 27.49 -29.02
C ILE A 628 -51.50 28.24 -30.26
N ARG A 629 -50.97 27.52 -31.25
CA ARG A 629 -50.38 28.06 -32.48
C ARG A 629 -51.32 28.03 -33.68
N GLY A 630 -52.55 27.54 -33.51
CA GLY A 630 -53.53 27.41 -34.59
C GLY A 630 -53.25 26.27 -35.58
N ARG A 631 -52.36 25.32 -35.27
CA ARG A 631 -52.06 24.16 -36.13
C ARG A 631 -53.06 23.01 -35.94
N PHE A 632 -54.34 23.29 -36.13
CA PHE A 632 -55.41 22.30 -35.92
C PHE A 632 -55.37 21.14 -36.93
N GLU A 633 -54.94 21.40 -38.17
CA GLU A 633 -54.79 20.35 -39.19
C GLU A 633 -53.82 19.24 -38.78
N ALA A 634 -52.70 19.60 -38.15
CA ALA A 634 -51.72 18.64 -37.66
C ALA A 634 -52.31 17.76 -36.54
N ASN A 635 -53.09 18.35 -35.63
CA ASN A 635 -53.76 17.60 -34.57
C ASN A 635 -54.81 16.63 -35.09
N ALA A 636 -55.59 17.03 -36.10
CA ALA A 636 -56.55 16.16 -36.76
C ALA A 636 -55.83 14.96 -37.40
N ARG A 637 -54.77 15.20 -38.20
CA ARG A 637 -53.98 14.13 -38.83
C ARG A 637 -53.36 13.17 -37.81
N ILE A 638 -52.74 13.70 -36.76
CA ILE A 638 -52.10 12.89 -35.71
C ILE A 638 -53.14 12.07 -34.94
N GLY A 639 -54.29 12.69 -34.63
CA GLY A 639 -55.40 12.01 -33.96
C GLY A 639 -55.99 10.87 -34.79
N GLU A 640 -56.23 11.08 -36.08
CA GLU A 640 -56.67 10.03 -37.02
C GLU A 640 -55.66 8.88 -37.07
N LYS A 641 -54.38 9.18 -37.30
CA LYS A 641 -53.29 8.19 -37.38
C LYS A 641 -53.20 7.34 -36.12
N LEU A 642 -53.29 7.94 -34.93
CA LEU A 642 -53.27 7.22 -33.65
C LEU A 642 -54.50 6.32 -33.50
N LEU A 643 -55.68 6.83 -33.83
CA LEU A 643 -56.92 6.06 -33.72
C LEU A 643 -56.98 4.93 -34.74
N GLU A 644 -56.34 5.05 -35.89
CA GLU A 644 -56.28 3.98 -36.90
C GLU A 644 -55.22 2.93 -36.57
N ARG A 645 -53.99 3.35 -36.23
CA ARG A 645 -52.85 2.44 -36.13
C ARG A 645 -52.63 1.84 -34.73
N LEU A 646 -53.14 2.44 -33.66
CA LEU A 646 -53.00 1.87 -32.32
C LEU A 646 -53.82 0.59 -32.15
N SER A 647 -53.27 -0.38 -31.42
CA SER A 647 -54.02 -1.57 -30.99
C SER A 647 -55.17 -1.21 -30.04
N GLN A 648 -56.20 -2.05 -29.96
CA GLN A 648 -57.37 -1.81 -29.12
C GLN A 648 -57.01 -1.60 -27.63
N THR A 649 -56.00 -2.31 -27.13
CA THR A 649 -55.44 -2.19 -25.77
C THR A 649 -54.68 -0.90 -25.51
N ASN A 650 -54.15 -0.24 -26.54
CA ASN A 650 -53.51 1.06 -26.41
C ASN A 650 -54.48 2.22 -26.65
N ARG A 651 -55.49 2.03 -27.52
CA ARG A 651 -56.61 2.98 -27.68
C ARG A 651 -57.39 3.18 -26.39
N SER A 652 -57.56 2.14 -25.57
CA SER A 652 -58.22 2.26 -24.27
C SER A 652 -57.45 3.15 -23.27
N LYS A 653 -56.15 3.35 -23.47
CA LYS A 653 -55.29 4.22 -22.63
C LYS A 653 -55.32 5.69 -23.03
N LEU A 654 -55.88 6.03 -24.19
CA LEU A 654 -56.10 7.42 -24.61
C LEU A 654 -57.09 8.06 -23.64
N ARG A 655 -56.65 9.13 -22.96
CA ARG A 655 -57.46 9.87 -21.98
C ARG A 655 -58.42 10.85 -22.67
N ASP A 656 -59.38 11.35 -21.92
CA ASP A 656 -60.32 12.39 -22.35
C ASP A 656 -59.61 13.62 -22.94
N ASP A 657 -58.52 14.09 -22.32
CA ASP A 657 -57.65 15.17 -22.80
C ASP A 657 -57.24 15.04 -24.28
N PHE A 658 -57.05 13.81 -24.78
CA PHE A 658 -56.72 13.55 -26.18
C PHE A 658 -57.94 13.76 -27.08
N TYR A 659 -59.10 13.25 -26.68
CA TYR A 659 -60.34 13.33 -27.46
C TYR A 659 -60.90 14.74 -27.49
N GLU A 660 -60.76 15.50 -26.41
CA GLU A 660 -61.07 16.94 -26.37
C GLU A 660 -60.31 17.69 -27.48
N ARG A 661 -58.99 17.52 -27.52
CA ARG A 661 -58.11 18.19 -28.48
C ARG A 661 -58.33 17.74 -29.92
N TYR A 662 -58.58 16.44 -30.10
CA TYR A 662 -58.90 15.88 -31.40
C TYR A 662 -60.23 16.43 -31.96
N LEU A 663 -61.32 16.43 -31.18
CA LEU A 663 -62.59 16.99 -31.64
C LEU A 663 -62.54 18.52 -31.79
N MET A 664 -61.85 19.21 -30.87
CA MET A 664 -61.63 20.65 -30.97
C MET A 664 -60.92 21.02 -32.27
N SER A 665 -59.98 20.18 -32.73
CA SER A 665 -59.29 20.42 -34.00
C SER A 665 -60.24 20.43 -35.20
N TYR A 666 -61.20 19.51 -35.30
CA TYR A 666 -62.21 19.54 -36.38
C TYR A 666 -63.19 20.69 -36.24
N LEU A 667 -63.61 21.03 -35.02
CA LEU A 667 -64.47 22.18 -34.77
C LEU A 667 -63.82 23.47 -35.28
N ARG A 668 -62.52 23.66 -35.00
CA ARG A 668 -61.75 24.83 -35.44
C ARG A 668 -61.43 24.85 -36.92
N LEU A 669 -61.45 23.69 -37.59
CA LEU A 669 -61.34 23.57 -39.04
C LEU A 669 -62.69 23.66 -39.76
N GLU A 670 -63.77 23.99 -39.04
CA GLU A 670 -65.14 24.09 -39.58
C GLU A 670 -65.64 22.76 -40.20
N GLN A 671 -65.10 21.63 -39.76
CA GLN A 671 -65.50 20.28 -40.18
C GLN A 671 -66.53 19.70 -39.21
N PHE A 672 -67.67 20.37 -39.05
CA PHE A 672 -68.70 20.07 -38.05
C PHE A 672 -69.29 18.66 -38.19
N ASP A 673 -69.53 18.22 -39.43
CA ASP A 673 -70.02 16.86 -39.72
C ASP A 673 -69.08 15.78 -39.15
N LYS A 674 -67.76 16.00 -39.25
CA LYS A 674 -66.76 15.07 -38.74
C LYS A 674 -66.73 15.03 -37.21
N VAL A 675 -67.03 16.14 -36.52
CA VAL A 675 -67.12 16.15 -35.05
C VAL A 675 -68.20 15.17 -34.59
N SER A 676 -69.39 15.26 -35.20
CA SER A 676 -70.53 14.38 -34.89
C SER A 676 -70.27 12.92 -35.30
N GLU A 677 -69.67 12.70 -36.47
CA GLU A 677 -69.29 11.37 -36.96
C GLU A 677 -68.27 10.69 -36.03
N GLN A 678 -67.19 11.38 -35.66
CA GLN A 678 -66.15 10.81 -34.81
C GLN A 678 -66.64 10.60 -33.37
N HIS A 679 -67.45 11.51 -32.84
CA HIS A 679 -68.05 11.38 -31.50
C HIS A 679 -68.89 10.09 -31.38
N THR A 680 -69.74 9.82 -32.38
CA THR A 680 -70.58 8.61 -32.44
C THR A 680 -69.75 7.36 -32.73
N LYS A 681 -68.86 7.40 -33.74
CA LYS A 681 -67.98 6.27 -34.12
C LYS A 681 -67.12 5.76 -32.96
N LEU A 682 -66.62 6.68 -32.12
CA LEU A 682 -65.75 6.35 -30.98
C LEU A 682 -66.53 6.09 -29.68
N ASN A 683 -67.87 6.19 -29.71
CA ASN A 683 -68.76 6.05 -28.55
C ASN A 683 -68.32 6.89 -27.34
N LEU A 684 -67.91 8.14 -27.58
CA LEU A 684 -67.33 9.00 -26.54
C LEU A 684 -68.33 9.36 -25.45
N GLU A 685 -69.63 9.46 -25.77
CA GLU A 685 -70.69 9.66 -24.79
C GLU A 685 -70.73 8.57 -23.72
N LYS A 686 -70.56 7.30 -24.11
CA LYS A 686 -70.52 6.18 -23.18
C LYS A 686 -69.20 6.10 -22.42
N ARG A 687 -68.10 6.50 -23.07
CA ARG A 687 -66.74 6.37 -22.53
C ARG A 687 -66.39 7.50 -21.55
N TYR A 688 -66.85 8.72 -21.82
CA TYR A 688 -66.59 9.92 -21.03
C TYR A 688 -67.89 10.72 -20.79
N PRO A 689 -68.87 10.13 -20.07
CA PRO A 689 -70.21 10.70 -19.95
C PRO A 689 -70.24 12.06 -19.24
N HIS A 690 -69.25 12.36 -18.39
CA HIS A 690 -69.19 13.58 -17.58
C HIS A 690 -68.23 14.65 -18.11
N ASN A 691 -67.64 14.46 -19.29
CA ASN A 691 -66.70 15.44 -19.82
C ASN A 691 -67.46 16.63 -20.45
N GLU A 692 -67.39 17.79 -19.80
CA GLU A 692 -68.10 19.01 -20.22
C GLU A 692 -67.51 19.61 -21.51
N VAL A 693 -66.19 19.50 -21.70
CA VAL A 693 -65.50 20.05 -22.87
C VAL A 693 -65.95 19.35 -24.14
N ILE A 694 -65.97 18.01 -24.14
CA ILE A 694 -66.44 17.21 -25.29
C ILE A 694 -67.90 17.52 -25.61
N ARG A 695 -68.77 17.63 -24.60
CA ARG A 695 -70.19 17.98 -24.83
C ARG A 695 -70.35 19.36 -25.45
N THR A 696 -69.58 20.33 -24.97
CA THR A 696 -69.61 21.70 -25.50
C THR A 696 -69.15 21.73 -26.95
N ILE A 697 -68.04 21.04 -27.29
CA ILE A 697 -67.55 20.94 -28.66
C ILE A 697 -68.61 20.35 -29.61
N VAL A 698 -69.30 19.29 -29.19
CA VAL A 698 -70.35 18.65 -30.00
C VAL A 698 -71.56 19.58 -30.13
N GLN A 699 -71.98 20.23 -29.05
CA GLN A 699 -73.10 21.19 -29.09
C GLN A 699 -72.79 22.35 -30.05
N ASP A 700 -71.61 22.95 -29.93
CA ASP A 700 -71.16 24.04 -30.80
C ASP A 700 -71.15 23.60 -32.27
N ALA A 701 -70.66 22.39 -32.57
CA ALA A 701 -70.68 21.82 -33.92
C ALA A 701 -72.10 21.57 -34.46
N THR A 702 -73.09 21.28 -33.61
CA THR A 702 -74.49 21.11 -34.04
C THR A 702 -75.25 22.42 -34.22
N THR A 703 -74.72 23.53 -33.70
CA THR A 703 -75.35 24.86 -33.77
C THR A 703 -74.89 25.70 -34.96
N GLN A 704 -73.82 25.29 -35.65
CA GLN A 704 -73.34 25.88 -36.90
C GLN A 704 -73.78 25.03 -38.09
#